data_AF-A0A5J4Z3D1-F1
#
_entry.id   AF-A0A5J4Z3D1-F1
#
_cell.length_a   1.000
_cell.length_b   1.000
_cell.length_c   1.000
_cell.angle_alpha   90.00
_cell.angle_beta   90.00
_cell.angle_gamma   90.00
#
_symmetry.space_group_name_H-M   'P 1'
#
loop_
_entity.id
_entity.type
_entity.pdbx_description
1 polymer ?
#
loop_
_entity_poly.entity_id
_entity_poly.type
_entity_poly.pdbx_seq_one_letter_code
_entity_poly.pdbx_strand_id
1 'polypeptide(L)'
;MALFFAPAPTLGGLGRSGWRDAAAPAAPLCGSSQWVQRACPWARSPVASTLARQCGGARSIVLASAAADAAAAAAVSSADASGSTVPRAFTDEHAWRELRALLTPGVLARINKPARYLGNEFGAVHKPWDGSDVRFCLAYPELYEVGMSNTGHVILYSCVNDVPGLLCDRSYLPGADMAAALKEQGKELFAVESKRPLRDFDLLAIPVHYEMGATNCLELLHLAGIPFGWRERDAAESNGVEGLLYPLVFAGGQTITGNPEPFADFFDFFSLGDGEETLPEVGRVVQAELKRDPTASRETLLLALAQRVPGVYVPRFYAPAPDGSGAVRPLRDDVPARPQRQTCAPQPERALALVPYIETVHDRHTVEIRRGCTRGCRFCAPGMINRPARDVEPEAVRNAVVAGVTQAGYREFSLLSLSCSDWLSLPSVGVSLKNELAQHHVTLSLPSQRVDRFDENIALIMSNGQRKSGMTFAPEAGTQRMRDVINKGLTNEDLLRGVRTAYAQGWSQVKLYFMVGLPGETDEDVIGIADTIKWLQRECKEKGRPRLALNVTISNFTPKAQTPFQWHSVSTREFQRKHAMIKSAIRGSARDVKLNFTDVRISCMEDFVGRGDRRLGAVIRAAWEQGASMDDWWMNVGNAFESWKRAIEAAGLSWNFRKAEAGEWNVMDTQREAVRGARGWFDEARNKQLDRSTLLPKNTHVDQNDVSSMSPLDRPLPWDHIDCGLDKGWLRDELMHALDAALTPDCSFDVCSQCGVCGDELGNNVVIEPPNEIPPLRTKATVDGIVEEFVPAQKVRILYAKTGPMTMISNLDLWRLMDRATLRAQIPLGYSNQIHPHPKIANAYALPLGMSSEAELMDFELSERMDVSQFRTALAAQLPEGLDILDCREVEARGKKVTLASLLQHAEYVVCLEATSDPLDWAAAVVQVEALEECFVKRKTKRGKIEDVNVRPRLVELALATPQQALPVRLHVEEEYEDAMDGTTARLAYVRYVGLSNNDGQLSAEQLAMLFRVATGREDIELRHAHRTRLLRQGGDWA
;
A
#
# COMPACT_ATOMS: atom_id res chain seq x y z
N MET A 1 -5.15 -0.98 14.59
CA MET A 1 -3.68 -1.04 14.81
C MET A 1 -2.95 -1.88 13.76
N ALA A 2 -3.15 -3.19 13.64
CA ALA A 2 -2.34 -4.04 12.75
C ALA A 2 -2.46 -3.77 11.22
N LEU A 3 -3.41 -2.94 10.77
CA LEU A 3 -3.55 -2.51 9.38
C LEU A 3 -2.70 -1.27 9.02
N PHE A 4 -2.08 -0.61 10.01
CA PHE A 4 -1.39 0.67 9.84
C PHE A 4 0.11 0.61 10.17
N PHE A 5 0.62 -0.54 10.62
CA PHE A 5 2.04 -0.74 10.87
C PHE A 5 2.56 -1.87 9.99
N ALA A 6 3.25 -1.50 8.91
CA ALA A 6 4.08 -2.43 8.16
C ALA A 6 5.24 -2.91 9.07
N PRO A 7 5.36 -4.22 9.38
CA PRO A 7 6.52 -4.71 10.12
C PRO A 7 7.75 -4.74 9.21
N ALA A 8 8.85 -4.13 9.63
CA ALA A 8 10.11 -4.14 8.88
C ALA A 8 10.55 -5.59 8.51
N PRO A 9 11.00 -5.84 7.26
CA PRO A 9 11.19 -7.19 6.75
C PRO A 9 12.49 -7.87 7.25
N THR A 10 12.41 -9.18 7.51
CA THR A 10 13.56 -10.06 7.82
C THR A 10 13.36 -11.45 7.20
N LEU A 11 14.38 -12.01 6.51
CA LEU A 11 14.31 -13.22 5.67
C LEU A 11 15.03 -14.46 6.27
N GLY A 12 14.57 -15.70 5.96
CA GLY A 12 15.34 -16.96 6.18
C GLY A 12 14.54 -18.29 6.20
N GLY A 13 15.03 -19.36 5.53
CA GLY A 13 14.39 -20.70 5.38
C GLY A 13 14.79 -21.78 6.43
N LEU A 14 14.78 -23.11 6.20
CA LEU A 14 14.30 -24.00 5.10
C LEU A 14 14.31 -25.50 5.60
N GLY A 15 13.73 -26.48 4.87
CA GLY A 15 14.22 -27.89 4.81
C GLY A 15 13.47 -29.11 5.45
N ARG A 16 12.90 -29.98 4.58
CA ARG A 16 12.87 -31.50 4.53
C ARG A 16 12.31 -32.37 5.71
N SER A 17 11.74 -33.60 5.56
CA SER A 17 11.10 -34.40 4.45
C SER A 17 10.58 -35.81 4.91
N GLY A 18 9.51 -36.39 4.30
CA GLY A 18 9.07 -37.82 4.36
C GLY A 18 8.15 -38.22 5.55
N TRP A 19 7.14 -39.11 5.48
CA TRP A 19 6.93 -40.38 4.72
C TRP A 19 5.43 -40.73 4.46
N ARG A 20 5.20 -41.91 3.81
CA ARG A 20 3.92 -42.56 3.40
C ARG A 20 2.96 -42.92 4.59
N ASP A 21 1.72 -43.43 4.45
CA ASP A 21 1.03 -44.17 3.36
C ASP A 21 -0.54 -44.06 3.43
N ALA A 22 -1.29 -44.95 2.74
CA ALA A 22 -2.73 -44.93 2.41
C ALA A 22 -3.79 -45.44 3.43
N ALA A 23 -5.05 -44.97 3.29
CA ALA A 23 -6.26 -45.77 2.95
C ALA A 23 -7.62 -45.12 3.40
N ALA A 24 -8.65 -45.24 2.56
CA ALA A 24 -10.05 -44.79 2.79
C ALA A 24 -11.02 -45.97 2.48
N PRO A 25 -12.34 -45.81 2.23
CA PRO A 25 -13.33 -44.79 2.61
C PRO A 25 -14.65 -45.41 3.18
N ALA A 26 -15.59 -44.59 3.67
CA ALA A 26 -17.04 -44.87 3.58
C ALA A 26 -17.90 -43.60 3.82
N ALA A 27 -18.84 -43.34 2.91
CA ALA A 27 -19.94 -42.38 3.04
C ALA A 27 -21.28 -43.18 2.89
N PRO A 28 -22.47 -42.58 2.69
CA PRO A 28 -22.95 -41.21 2.95
C PRO A 28 -24.26 -41.22 3.79
N LEU A 29 -24.99 -40.09 3.91
CA LEU A 29 -26.39 -39.95 3.39
C LEU A 29 -27.11 -38.64 3.81
N CYS A 30 -27.25 -37.74 2.83
CA CYS A 30 -28.41 -36.94 2.40
C CYS A 30 -29.61 -36.61 3.34
N GLY A 31 -30.04 -35.34 3.28
CA GLY A 31 -31.42 -34.86 3.53
C GLY A 31 -31.46 -33.32 3.71
N SER A 32 -31.72 -32.49 2.69
CA SER A 32 -33.04 -32.01 2.23
C SER A 32 -33.92 -31.36 3.33
N SER A 33 -34.53 -30.17 3.19
CA SER A 33 -34.58 -29.20 2.07
C SER A 33 -35.44 -27.96 2.44
N GLN A 34 -35.20 -26.82 1.77
CA GLN A 34 -36.13 -25.69 1.51
C GLN A 34 -36.65 -24.82 2.68
N TRP A 35 -36.57 -23.49 2.51
CA TRP A 35 -37.69 -22.52 2.44
C TRP A 35 -37.15 -21.08 2.32
N VAL A 36 -37.29 -20.43 1.15
CA VAL A 36 -36.98 -18.99 0.95
C VAL A 36 -37.96 -18.39 -0.06
N GLN A 37 -38.56 -17.23 0.26
CA GLN A 37 -39.04 -16.28 -0.76
C GLN A 37 -39.37 -14.89 -0.18
N ARG A 38 -38.99 -13.84 -0.95
CA ARG A 38 -39.35 -12.40 -0.87
C ARG A 38 -38.55 -11.54 0.13
N ALA A 39 -38.13 -10.32 -0.21
CA ALA A 39 -38.11 -9.62 -1.51
C ALA A 39 -37.13 -8.42 -1.49
N CYS A 40 -36.65 -7.97 -2.65
CA CYS A 40 -35.77 -6.80 -2.82
C CYS A 40 -36.31 -5.84 -3.92
N PRO A 41 -36.34 -4.51 -3.73
CA PRO A 41 -37.05 -3.59 -4.65
C PRO A 41 -36.12 -2.70 -5.51
N TRP A 42 -35.74 -3.13 -6.72
CA TRP A 42 -35.03 -2.27 -7.69
C TRP A 42 -35.44 -2.48 -9.17
N ALA A 43 -36.69 -2.90 -9.41
CA ALA A 43 -37.21 -3.18 -10.75
C ALA A 43 -38.05 -2.01 -11.35
N ARG A 44 -37.44 -0.84 -11.63
CA ARG A 44 -38.07 0.24 -12.42
C ARG A 44 -37.06 1.07 -13.27
N SER A 45 -36.68 0.55 -14.44
CA SER A 45 -36.28 1.38 -15.60
C SER A 45 -36.52 0.61 -16.92
N PRO A 46 -37.00 1.24 -18.03
CA PRO A 46 -37.63 0.49 -19.13
C PRO A 46 -36.75 0.37 -20.39
N VAL A 47 -35.83 -0.61 -20.43
CA VAL A 47 -35.11 -1.01 -21.68
C VAL A 47 -35.04 -2.54 -21.83
N ALA A 48 -36.14 -3.24 -21.52
CA ALA A 48 -36.20 -4.70 -21.55
C ALA A 48 -37.56 -5.22 -22.09
N SER A 49 -37.85 -4.95 -23.37
CA SER A 49 -39.13 -5.35 -23.99
C SER A 49 -39.03 -5.85 -25.44
N THR A 50 -38.01 -6.65 -25.77
CA THR A 50 -37.87 -7.22 -27.14
C THR A 50 -37.42 -8.69 -27.23
N LEU A 51 -37.10 -9.37 -26.12
CA LEU A 51 -36.58 -10.77 -26.14
C LEU A 51 -37.38 -11.79 -25.31
N ALA A 52 -38.50 -11.39 -24.68
CA ALA A 52 -39.35 -12.28 -23.88
C ALA A 52 -40.61 -12.78 -24.63
N ARG A 53 -40.46 -13.22 -25.89
CA ARG A 53 -41.54 -13.87 -26.68
C ARG A 53 -41.02 -14.94 -27.65
N GLN A 54 -40.49 -16.05 -27.12
CA GLN A 54 -40.52 -17.36 -27.80
C GLN A 54 -40.29 -18.50 -26.80
N CYS A 55 -40.83 -19.67 -27.12
CA CYS A 55 -40.66 -20.96 -26.42
C CYS A 55 -41.16 -21.04 -24.97
N GLY A 56 -42.40 -21.51 -24.81
CA GLY A 56 -42.85 -22.17 -23.58
C GLY A 56 -43.06 -23.67 -23.79
N GLY A 57 -42.96 -24.45 -22.72
CA GLY A 57 -43.69 -25.74 -22.60
C GLY A 57 -42.93 -27.05 -22.80
N ALA A 58 -42.67 -27.71 -21.67
CA ALA A 58 -42.79 -29.17 -21.42
C ALA A 58 -41.69 -30.19 -21.82
N ARG A 59 -41.05 -30.69 -20.74
CA ARG A 59 -40.77 -32.11 -20.37
C ARG A 59 -39.84 -33.01 -21.22
N SER A 60 -38.77 -33.44 -20.52
CA SER A 60 -38.01 -34.70 -20.63
C SER A 60 -37.28 -35.03 -21.93
N ILE A 61 -35.95 -35.17 -21.84
CA ILE A 61 -35.25 -36.46 -21.97
C ILE A 61 -33.82 -36.34 -21.42
N VAL A 62 -33.30 -37.42 -20.86
CA VAL A 62 -31.93 -37.55 -20.31
C VAL A 62 -30.97 -37.99 -21.43
N LEU A 63 -29.68 -37.62 -21.34
CA LEU A 63 -28.56 -37.86 -22.29
C LEU A 63 -28.35 -36.79 -23.40
N ALA A 64 -27.60 -35.72 -23.08
CA ALA A 64 -26.71 -35.01 -24.01
C ALA A 64 -25.90 -33.87 -23.31
N SER A 65 -24.93 -34.19 -22.45
CA SER A 65 -24.08 -33.19 -21.75
C SER A 65 -22.58 -33.35 -22.05
N ALA A 66 -22.23 -33.59 -23.31
CA ALA A 66 -20.83 -33.71 -23.76
C ALA A 66 -20.54 -32.97 -25.09
N ALA A 67 -21.53 -32.30 -25.67
CA ALA A 67 -21.41 -31.57 -26.94
C ALA A 67 -21.71 -30.05 -26.82
N ALA A 68 -22.25 -29.59 -25.69
CA ALA A 68 -22.57 -28.18 -25.45
C ALA A 68 -21.33 -27.37 -25.05
N ASP A 69 -20.43 -27.94 -24.24
CA ASP A 69 -19.25 -27.22 -23.71
C ASP A 69 -18.24 -26.85 -24.82
N ALA A 70 -18.14 -27.67 -25.88
CA ALA A 70 -17.32 -27.38 -27.05
C ALA A 70 -17.90 -26.22 -27.90
N ALA A 71 -19.23 -26.05 -27.92
CA ALA A 71 -19.87 -24.95 -28.65
C ALA A 71 -19.81 -23.63 -27.87
N ALA A 72 -19.89 -23.67 -26.54
CA ALA A 72 -19.68 -22.50 -25.69
C ALA A 72 -18.23 -21.98 -25.79
N ALA A 73 -17.23 -22.86 -25.86
CA ALA A 73 -15.84 -22.50 -26.07
C ALA A 73 -15.57 -21.85 -27.45
N ALA A 74 -16.35 -22.20 -28.48
CA ALA A 74 -16.25 -21.61 -29.82
C ALA A 74 -17.03 -20.30 -29.97
N ALA A 75 -18.17 -20.12 -29.27
CA ALA A 75 -18.98 -18.91 -29.36
C ALA A 75 -18.32 -17.68 -28.70
N VAL A 76 -17.33 -17.88 -27.82
CA VAL A 76 -16.55 -16.80 -27.20
C VAL A 76 -15.44 -16.27 -28.14
N SER A 77 -15.10 -16.96 -29.24
CA SER A 77 -14.04 -16.52 -30.17
C SER A 77 -14.50 -15.62 -31.32
N SER A 78 -15.79 -15.23 -31.36
CA SER A 78 -16.34 -14.41 -32.47
C SER A 78 -17.24 -13.25 -32.03
N ALA A 79 -17.25 -12.88 -30.74
CA ALA A 79 -17.90 -11.67 -30.26
C ALA A 79 -16.89 -10.49 -30.23
N ASP A 80 -16.89 -9.72 -31.32
CA ASP A 80 -16.25 -8.41 -31.52
C ASP A 80 -15.02 -8.06 -30.66
N ALA A 81 -13.84 -8.29 -31.25
CA ALA A 81 -12.54 -7.80 -30.79
C ALA A 81 -12.36 -6.27 -30.98
N SER A 82 -13.40 -5.47 -30.70
CA SER A 82 -13.45 -4.02 -30.93
C SER A 82 -13.95 -3.23 -29.71
N GLY A 83 -13.93 -3.83 -28.51
CA GLY A 83 -14.52 -3.28 -27.28
C GLY A 83 -13.59 -3.21 -26.05
N SER A 84 -12.26 -3.35 -26.21
CA SER A 84 -11.28 -3.14 -25.12
C SER A 84 -9.91 -2.71 -25.66
N THR A 85 -9.90 -1.68 -26.50
CA THR A 85 -8.67 -0.94 -26.77
C THR A 85 -8.47 0.08 -25.67
N VAL A 86 -7.60 -0.22 -24.69
CA VAL A 86 -6.95 0.84 -23.91
C VAL A 86 -6.31 1.79 -24.93
N PRO A 87 -6.64 3.10 -24.95
CA PRO A 87 -6.12 3.99 -25.99
C PRO A 87 -4.60 4.08 -25.91
N ARG A 88 -3.88 3.47 -26.87
CA ARG A 88 -2.44 3.66 -27.08
C ARG A 88 -2.18 5.06 -27.67
N ALA A 89 -2.51 6.09 -26.89
CA ALA A 89 -2.46 7.49 -27.28
C ALA A 89 -1.52 8.34 -26.39
N PHE A 90 -0.61 7.67 -25.67
CA PHE A 90 0.69 8.18 -25.22
C PHE A 90 1.62 6.95 -25.18
N THR A 91 2.76 6.98 -25.87
CA THR A 91 3.73 5.87 -25.84
C THR A 91 4.61 5.99 -24.60
N ASP A 92 5.07 4.85 -24.07
CA ASP A 92 5.94 4.85 -22.87
C ASP A 92 7.25 5.59 -23.15
N GLU A 93 7.68 5.61 -24.41
CA GLU A 93 8.81 6.40 -24.90
C GLU A 93 8.71 7.90 -24.55
N HIS A 94 7.50 8.49 -24.50
CA HIS A 94 7.34 9.91 -24.15
C HIS A 94 7.55 10.13 -22.65
N ALA A 95 6.86 9.39 -21.78
CA ALA A 95 7.02 9.49 -20.33
C ALA A 95 8.46 9.20 -19.88
N TRP A 96 9.18 8.34 -20.63
CA TRP A 96 10.61 8.08 -20.47
C TRP A 96 11.50 9.23 -20.97
N ARG A 97 11.22 9.79 -22.16
CA ARG A 97 11.92 10.98 -22.69
C ARG A 97 11.80 12.17 -21.73
N GLU A 98 10.61 12.46 -21.25
CA GLU A 98 10.35 13.53 -20.28
C GLU A 98 11.13 13.32 -18.97
N LEU A 99 11.24 12.09 -18.44
CA LEU A 99 12.05 11.83 -17.24
C LEU A 99 13.55 12.11 -17.46
N ARG A 100 14.09 11.81 -18.66
CA ARG A 100 15.49 12.11 -19.01
C ARG A 100 15.72 13.59 -19.33
N ALA A 101 14.70 14.30 -19.83
CA ALA A 101 14.74 15.75 -20.00
C ALA A 101 14.63 16.49 -18.65
N LEU A 102 13.92 15.90 -17.69
CA LEU A 102 13.80 16.42 -16.33
C LEU A 102 15.10 16.27 -15.53
N LEU A 103 15.78 15.11 -15.65
CA LEU A 103 16.96 14.76 -14.86
C LEU A 103 18.11 14.27 -15.76
N THR A 104 19.24 14.97 -15.68
CA THR A 104 20.44 14.59 -16.46
C THR A 104 20.88 13.13 -16.19
N PRO A 105 21.46 12.42 -17.19
CA PRO A 105 21.79 11.00 -17.07
C PRO A 105 22.67 10.65 -15.86
N GLY A 106 23.68 11.48 -15.56
CA GLY A 106 24.58 11.29 -14.42
C GLY A 106 23.89 11.43 -13.05
N VAL A 107 22.79 12.16 -12.97
CA VAL A 107 21.98 12.24 -11.74
C VAL A 107 21.01 11.08 -11.65
N LEU A 108 20.34 10.71 -12.75
CA LEU A 108 19.45 9.55 -12.78
C LEU A 108 20.17 8.25 -12.37
N ALA A 109 21.44 8.10 -12.75
CA ALA A 109 22.28 6.96 -12.36
C ALA A 109 22.57 6.87 -10.84
N ARG A 110 22.42 7.97 -10.08
CA ARG A 110 22.59 8.02 -8.61
C ARG A 110 21.31 7.67 -7.84
N ILE A 111 20.15 7.60 -8.50
CA ILE A 111 18.85 7.38 -7.85
C ILE A 111 18.64 5.90 -7.49
N ASN A 112 18.28 5.62 -6.24
CA ASN A 112 17.89 4.28 -5.81
C ASN A 112 16.44 3.98 -6.24
N LYS A 113 16.26 2.84 -6.92
CA LYS A 113 14.99 2.41 -7.52
C LYS A 113 14.36 3.50 -8.42
N PRO A 114 15.02 3.91 -9.52
CA PRO A 114 14.51 4.97 -10.40
C PRO A 114 13.17 4.59 -11.05
N ALA A 115 12.85 3.29 -11.15
CA ALA A 115 11.54 2.79 -11.59
C ALA A 115 10.33 3.37 -10.83
N ARG A 116 10.50 3.85 -9.57
CA ARG A 116 9.44 4.54 -8.79
C ARG A 116 8.83 5.75 -9.50
N TYR A 117 9.55 6.34 -10.45
CA TYR A 117 9.21 7.62 -11.08
C TYR A 117 8.85 7.47 -12.56
N LEU A 118 8.65 6.24 -13.06
CA LEU A 118 8.29 5.99 -14.45
C LEU A 118 6.84 6.34 -14.76
N GLY A 119 5.91 5.90 -13.91
CA GLY A 119 4.47 6.12 -14.03
C GLY A 119 3.76 5.35 -15.14
N ASN A 120 4.46 4.49 -15.90
CA ASN A 120 3.89 3.67 -16.98
C ASN A 120 3.53 2.24 -16.52
N GLU A 121 3.15 2.07 -15.25
CA GLU A 121 2.77 0.77 -14.67
C GLU A 121 1.63 0.11 -15.47
N PHE A 122 1.48 -1.21 -15.39
CA PHE A 122 0.31 -1.86 -16.01
C PHE A 122 -0.98 -1.34 -15.34
N GLY A 123 -1.89 -0.79 -16.15
CA GLY A 123 -3.12 -0.13 -15.68
C GLY A 123 -3.02 1.40 -15.51
N ALA A 124 -1.82 2.00 -15.68
CA ALA A 124 -1.67 3.45 -15.69
C ALA A 124 -2.48 4.08 -16.84
N VAL A 125 -3.19 5.17 -16.52
CA VAL A 125 -4.05 5.92 -17.43
C VAL A 125 -3.34 7.22 -17.82
N HIS A 126 -3.05 7.37 -19.11
CA HIS A 126 -2.43 8.58 -19.66
C HIS A 126 -3.47 9.36 -20.48
N LYS A 127 -4.10 10.38 -19.86
CA LYS A 127 -5.03 11.29 -20.53
C LYS A 127 -4.30 12.49 -21.14
N PRO A 128 -4.79 13.06 -22.26
CA PRO A 128 -4.18 14.26 -22.85
C PRO A 128 -4.38 15.48 -21.96
N TRP A 129 -3.27 16.15 -21.63
CA TRP A 129 -3.24 17.33 -20.76
C TRP A 129 -4.14 18.48 -21.24
N ASP A 130 -4.04 18.82 -22.52
CA ASP A 130 -4.82 19.91 -23.14
C ASP A 130 -6.26 19.51 -23.49
N GLY A 131 -6.56 18.22 -23.46
CA GLY A 131 -7.91 17.67 -23.69
C GLY A 131 -8.71 17.39 -22.41
N SER A 132 -8.20 17.83 -21.26
CA SER A 132 -8.80 17.60 -19.94
C SER A 132 -9.27 18.92 -19.34
N ASP A 133 -10.52 18.95 -18.87
CA ASP A 133 -11.16 20.15 -18.31
C ASP A 133 -10.65 20.49 -16.90
N VAL A 134 -10.28 19.47 -16.12
CA VAL A 134 -9.76 19.58 -14.74
C VAL A 134 -8.72 18.50 -14.50
N ARG A 135 -7.61 18.87 -13.87
CA ARG A 135 -6.40 18.07 -13.68
C ARG A 135 -6.14 17.86 -12.19
N PHE A 136 -6.23 16.62 -11.75
CA PHE A 136 -5.90 16.17 -10.40
C PHE A 136 -4.49 15.58 -10.36
N CYS A 137 -3.78 15.80 -9.25
CA CYS A 137 -2.71 14.92 -8.81
C CYS A 137 -3.04 14.33 -7.43
N LEU A 138 -3.02 13.00 -7.32
CA LEU A 138 -3.06 12.29 -6.03
C LEU A 138 -1.63 12.11 -5.52
N ALA A 139 -1.19 12.98 -4.62
CA ALA A 139 0.17 13.03 -4.13
C ALA A 139 0.29 12.38 -2.75
N TYR A 140 0.76 11.13 -2.70
CA TYR A 140 0.87 10.36 -1.47
C TYR A 140 2.07 10.86 -0.62
N PRO A 141 1.90 11.21 0.66
CA PRO A 141 2.95 11.84 1.48
C PRO A 141 4.00 10.85 2.03
N GLU A 142 4.33 9.80 1.25
CA GLU A 142 5.37 8.82 1.55
C GLU A 142 5.94 8.24 0.24
N LEU A 143 6.98 7.41 0.37
CA LEU A 143 7.60 6.69 -0.74
C LEU A 143 6.58 5.86 -1.53
N TYR A 144 6.83 5.75 -2.83
CA TYR A 144 6.06 4.94 -3.78
C TYR A 144 5.67 3.56 -3.25
N GLU A 145 6.60 2.78 -2.65
CA GLU A 145 6.29 1.42 -2.20
C GLU A 145 5.23 1.35 -1.09
N VAL A 146 5.08 2.42 -0.32
CA VAL A 146 4.05 2.58 0.71
C VAL A 146 2.73 3.03 0.07
N GLY A 147 2.78 4.09 -0.76
CA GLY A 147 1.59 4.61 -1.44
C GLY A 147 0.92 3.60 -2.39
N MET A 148 1.70 2.82 -3.13
CA MET A 148 1.18 1.73 -3.98
C MET A 148 0.74 0.48 -3.20
N SER A 149 1.06 0.37 -1.91
CA SER A 149 0.49 -0.65 -1.03
C SER A 149 -0.87 -0.24 -0.45
N ASN A 150 -1.30 1.01 -0.66
CA ASN A 150 -2.58 1.53 -0.19
C ASN A 150 -3.66 1.33 -1.25
N THR A 151 -4.54 0.35 -1.04
CA THR A 151 -5.65 0.04 -1.96
C THR A 151 -6.58 1.24 -2.17
N GLY A 152 -6.77 2.09 -1.16
CA GLY A 152 -7.58 3.32 -1.30
C GLY A 152 -6.97 4.31 -2.30
N HIS A 153 -5.64 4.50 -2.28
CA HIS A 153 -4.94 5.34 -3.25
C HIS A 153 -5.15 4.86 -4.70
N VAL A 154 -5.08 3.54 -4.93
CA VAL A 154 -5.31 2.93 -6.25
C VAL A 154 -6.78 3.04 -6.69
N ILE A 155 -7.74 2.83 -5.78
CA ILE A 155 -9.16 2.96 -6.07
C ILE A 155 -9.51 4.41 -6.44
N LEU A 156 -9.08 5.39 -5.64
CA LEU A 156 -9.40 6.81 -5.86
C LEU A 156 -8.81 7.35 -7.18
N TYR A 157 -7.59 6.93 -7.54
CA TYR A 157 -6.99 7.21 -8.86
C TYR A 157 -7.90 6.77 -10.00
N SER A 158 -8.51 5.59 -9.85
CA SER A 158 -9.42 5.00 -10.83
C SER A 158 -10.76 5.74 -10.87
N CYS A 159 -11.34 6.05 -9.71
CA CYS A 159 -12.62 6.75 -9.63
C CYS A 159 -12.59 8.11 -10.34
N VAL A 160 -11.49 8.87 -10.23
CA VAL A 160 -11.34 10.15 -10.95
C VAL A 160 -11.07 9.92 -12.44
N ASN A 161 -10.20 8.96 -12.80
CA ASN A 161 -9.90 8.65 -14.19
C ASN A 161 -11.06 8.00 -14.97
N ASP A 162 -12.07 7.44 -14.32
CA ASP A 162 -13.30 6.99 -14.98
C ASP A 162 -14.18 8.16 -15.48
N VAL A 163 -14.01 9.37 -14.94
CA VAL A 163 -14.86 10.51 -15.30
C VAL A 163 -14.36 11.16 -16.60
N PRO A 164 -15.22 11.35 -17.62
CA PRO A 164 -14.88 12.13 -18.81
C PRO A 164 -14.51 13.58 -18.47
N GLY A 165 -13.43 14.09 -19.05
CA GLY A 165 -12.94 15.45 -18.84
C GLY A 165 -12.09 15.66 -17.58
N LEU A 166 -12.05 14.72 -16.64
CA LEU A 166 -11.11 14.77 -15.50
C LEU A 166 -9.84 13.99 -15.82
N LEU A 167 -8.67 14.59 -15.63
CA LEU A 167 -7.37 13.90 -15.61
C LEU A 167 -6.95 13.67 -14.17
N CYS A 168 -6.36 12.50 -13.89
CA CYS A 168 -5.78 12.22 -12.58
C CYS A 168 -4.44 11.51 -12.71
N ASP A 169 -3.37 12.21 -12.33
CA ASP A 169 -2.04 11.62 -12.18
C ASP A 169 -1.76 11.30 -10.70
N ARG A 170 -0.62 10.65 -10.42
CA ARG A 170 -0.11 10.36 -9.08
C ARG A 170 1.20 11.09 -8.82
N SER A 171 1.50 11.34 -7.56
CA SER A 171 2.86 11.66 -7.11
C SER A 171 3.13 11.04 -5.74
N TYR A 172 4.38 11.08 -5.32
CA TYR A 172 4.87 10.46 -4.09
C TYR A 172 5.94 11.35 -3.48
N LEU A 173 6.02 11.40 -2.15
CA LEU A 173 7.18 12.01 -1.50
C LEU A 173 8.43 11.21 -1.91
N PRO A 174 9.42 11.84 -2.61
CA PRO A 174 10.52 11.10 -3.21
C PRO A 174 11.52 10.59 -2.16
N GLY A 175 12.35 9.62 -2.58
CA GLY A 175 13.54 9.23 -1.81
C GLY A 175 14.49 10.41 -1.61
N ALA A 176 15.27 10.41 -0.53
CA ALA A 176 16.18 11.52 -0.19
C ALA A 176 17.21 11.83 -1.28
N ASP A 177 17.57 10.82 -2.09
CA ASP A 177 18.41 10.95 -3.29
C ASP A 177 17.73 11.72 -4.42
N MET A 178 16.46 11.41 -4.71
CA MET A 178 15.66 12.14 -5.69
C MET A 178 15.28 13.54 -5.19
N ALA A 179 14.96 13.70 -3.90
CA ALA A 179 14.73 15.01 -3.29
C ALA A 179 15.98 15.92 -3.39
N ALA A 180 17.17 15.36 -3.17
CA ALA A 180 18.44 16.06 -3.37
C ALA A 180 18.68 16.38 -4.86
N ALA A 181 18.43 15.44 -5.77
CA ALA A 181 18.58 15.64 -7.22
C ALA A 181 17.69 16.76 -7.77
N LEU A 182 16.42 16.83 -7.34
CA LEU A 182 15.50 17.90 -7.69
C LEU A 182 16.02 19.27 -7.22
N LYS A 183 16.45 19.36 -5.95
CA LYS A 183 17.05 20.58 -5.37
C LYS A 183 18.38 20.96 -6.07
N GLU A 184 19.21 19.98 -6.44
CA GLU A 184 20.48 20.17 -7.16
C GLU A 184 20.28 20.78 -8.57
N GLN A 185 19.23 20.36 -9.28
CA GLN A 185 18.93 20.81 -10.65
C GLN A 185 17.91 21.96 -10.73
N GLY A 186 17.44 22.50 -9.59
CA GLY A 186 16.38 23.51 -9.56
C GLY A 186 15.06 23.03 -10.18
N LYS A 187 14.76 21.73 -10.06
CA LYS A 187 13.55 21.09 -10.58
C LYS A 187 12.54 20.89 -9.45
N GLU A 188 11.27 20.95 -9.80
CA GLU A 188 10.16 20.80 -8.86
C GLU A 188 9.64 19.36 -8.85
N LEU A 189 8.94 18.99 -7.77
CA LEU A 189 8.24 17.72 -7.68
C LEU A 189 7.20 17.63 -8.80
N PHE A 190 7.12 16.44 -9.40
CA PHE A 190 6.36 16.17 -10.60
C PHE A 190 5.41 14.99 -10.42
N ALA A 191 4.41 14.91 -11.28
CA ALA A 191 3.48 13.79 -11.36
C ALA A 191 4.10 12.64 -12.17
N VAL A 192 3.95 11.39 -11.73
CA VAL A 192 4.71 10.27 -12.30
C VAL A 192 4.23 9.88 -13.69
N GLU A 193 2.98 10.13 -14.08
CA GLU A 193 2.48 9.87 -15.44
C GLU A 193 2.99 10.95 -16.42
N SER A 194 2.46 12.19 -16.32
CA SER A 194 2.74 13.28 -17.26
C SER A 194 4.11 13.96 -17.11
N LYS A 195 4.84 13.73 -16.01
CA LYS A 195 6.06 14.46 -15.62
C LYS A 195 5.86 15.97 -15.42
N ARG A 196 4.62 16.47 -15.37
CA ARG A 196 4.30 17.87 -15.07
C ARG A 196 4.65 18.22 -13.61
N PRO A 197 5.20 19.41 -13.33
CA PRO A 197 5.27 19.96 -11.97
C PRO A 197 3.92 19.95 -11.27
N LEU A 198 3.88 19.66 -9.96
CA LEU A 198 2.61 19.55 -9.23
C LEU A 198 1.84 20.88 -9.13
N ARG A 199 2.50 22.01 -9.37
CA ARG A 199 1.86 23.33 -9.43
C ARG A 199 1.01 23.57 -10.69
N ASP A 200 1.19 22.78 -11.75
CA ASP A 200 0.48 22.94 -13.02
C ASP A 200 -0.94 22.32 -13.00
N PHE A 201 -1.30 21.64 -11.90
CA PHE A 201 -2.58 20.96 -11.70
C PHE A 201 -3.61 21.90 -11.06
N ASP A 202 -4.89 21.65 -11.31
CA ASP A 202 -6.00 22.42 -10.70
C ASP A 202 -6.27 21.95 -9.26
N LEU A 203 -6.04 20.66 -8.98
CA LEU A 203 -6.36 19.99 -7.72
C LEU A 203 -5.21 19.08 -7.26
N LEU A 204 -4.72 19.30 -6.04
CA LEU A 204 -3.68 18.49 -5.41
C LEU A 204 -4.23 17.80 -4.16
N ALA A 205 -4.45 16.48 -4.23
CA ALA A 205 -5.00 15.70 -3.13
C ALA A 205 -3.88 14.98 -2.36
N ILE A 206 -3.82 15.16 -1.04
CA ILE A 206 -2.84 14.52 -0.15
C ILE A 206 -3.57 13.63 0.87
N PRO A 207 -3.53 12.29 0.76
CA PRO A 207 -4.18 11.40 1.72
C PRO A 207 -3.38 11.30 3.02
N VAL A 208 -3.97 11.70 4.15
CA VAL A 208 -3.35 11.68 5.49
C VAL A 208 -4.03 10.62 6.36
N HIS A 209 -3.34 9.48 6.50
CA HIS A 209 -3.82 8.30 7.22
C HIS A 209 -3.32 8.19 8.67
N TYR A 210 -2.29 8.95 9.03
CA TYR A 210 -1.71 9.00 10.36
C TYR A 210 -1.11 10.40 10.63
N GLU A 211 -1.04 10.76 11.90
CA GLU A 211 -0.69 12.12 12.36
C GLU A 211 0.74 12.56 12.01
N MET A 212 1.69 11.61 12.02
CA MET A 212 3.11 11.89 11.77
C MET A 212 3.42 12.15 10.29
N GLY A 213 2.45 11.97 9.39
CA GLY A 213 2.55 12.41 7.99
C GLY A 213 2.46 13.93 7.80
N ALA A 214 2.23 14.72 8.86
CA ALA A 214 2.09 16.17 8.78
C ALA A 214 3.31 16.88 8.17
N THR A 215 4.51 16.53 8.63
CA THR A 215 5.79 17.10 8.13
C THR A 215 6.12 16.64 6.72
N ASN A 216 5.72 15.41 6.36
CA ASN A 216 5.82 14.89 4.99
C ASN A 216 4.95 15.66 3.99
N CYS A 217 3.76 16.13 4.41
CA CYS A 217 2.91 16.98 3.57
C CYS A 217 3.62 18.32 3.25
N LEU A 218 4.35 18.89 4.23
CA LEU A 218 5.11 20.13 4.01
C LEU A 218 6.33 19.92 3.11
N GLU A 219 7.08 18.82 3.26
CA GLU A 219 8.19 18.51 2.35
C GLU A 219 7.68 18.31 0.91
N LEU A 220 6.50 17.71 0.73
CA LEU A 220 5.86 17.54 -0.58
C LEU A 220 5.54 18.90 -1.23
N LEU A 221 4.89 19.80 -0.49
CA LEU A 221 4.59 21.16 -0.96
C LEU A 221 5.86 21.99 -1.22
N HIS A 222 6.89 21.83 -0.36
CA HIS A 222 8.19 22.48 -0.52
C HIS A 222 8.87 22.05 -1.83
N LEU A 223 8.96 20.75 -2.08
CA LEU A 223 9.53 20.20 -3.31
C LEU A 223 8.72 20.58 -4.55
N ALA A 224 7.39 20.72 -4.44
CA ALA A 224 6.51 21.19 -5.51
C ALA A 224 6.59 22.71 -5.75
N GLY A 225 7.29 23.48 -4.90
CA GLY A 225 7.31 24.93 -4.98
C GLY A 225 5.93 25.57 -4.79
N ILE A 226 5.10 25.00 -3.90
CA ILE A 226 3.75 25.49 -3.55
C ILE A 226 3.80 26.08 -2.13
N PRO A 227 3.27 27.29 -1.88
CA PRO A 227 3.20 27.88 -0.54
C PRO A 227 2.44 26.97 0.44
N PHE A 228 2.94 26.87 1.68
CA PHE A 228 2.41 25.93 2.66
C PHE A 228 0.99 26.29 3.10
N GLY A 229 0.77 27.55 3.46
CA GLY A 229 -0.52 28.01 3.96
C GLY A 229 -1.51 28.33 2.85
N TRP A 230 -2.78 27.97 3.02
CA TRP A 230 -3.84 28.39 2.07
C TRP A 230 -3.94 29.93 1.99
N ARG A 231 -3.65 30.63 3.09
CA ARG A 231 -3.56 32.10 3.14
C ARG A 231 -2.40 32.65 2.32
N GLU A 232 -1.30 31.92 2.21
CA GLU A 232 -0.13 32.33 1.40
C GLU A 232 -0.45 32.17 -0.10
N ARG A 233 -1.17 31.10 -0.48
CA ARG A 233 -1.67 30.88 -1.85
C ARG A 233 -2.68 31.96 -2.26
N ASP A 234 -3.68 32.23 -1.42
CA ASP A 234 -4.72 33.25 -1.62
C ASP A 234 -4.13 34.68 -1.74
N ALA A 235 -3.15 35.01 -0.91
CA ALA A 235 -2.46 36.30 -0.95
C ALA A 235 -1.56 36.47 -2.19
N ALA A 236 -1.01 35.39 -2.74
CA ALA A 236 -0.24 35.44 -3.99
C ALA A 236 -1.15 35.73 -5.20
N GLU A 237 -2.30 35.07 -5.28
CA GLU A 237 -3.29 35.23 -6.38
C GLU A 237 -3.97 36.60 -6.38
N SER A 238 -4.17 37.19 -5.20
CA SER A 238 -4.79 38.52 -5.01
C SER A 238 -4.05 39.68 -5.68
N ASN A 239 -2.85 39.47 -6.24
CA ASN A 239 -2.02 40.52 -6.88
C ASN A 239 -2.34 40.73 -8.38
N GLY A 240 -3.54 40.40 -8.84
CA GLY A 240 -4.00 40.63 -10.21
C GLY A 240 -3.70 39.49 -11.19
N VAL A 241 -3.62 38.25 -10.71
CA VAL A 241 -3.58 37.05 -11.56
C VAL A 241 -5.01 36.65 -11.93
N GLU A 242 -5.26 36.35 -13.21
CA GLU A 242 -6.53 35.76 -13.65
C GLU A 242 -6.49 34.23 -13.45
N GLY A 243 -7.49 33.67 -12.77
CA GLY A 243 -7.56 32.22 -12.46
C GLY A 243 -6.73 31.80 -11.24
N LEU A 244 -6.39 30.51 -11.18
CA LEU A 244 -5.56 29.92 -10.11
C LEU A 244 -4.07 29.98 -10.47
N LEU A 245 -3.23 30.43 -9.54
CA LEU A 245 -1.76 30.38 -9.64
C LEU A 245 -1.20 29.07 -9.06
N TYR A 246 -1.92 28.47 -8.10
CA TYR A 246 -1.58 27.20 -7.46
C TYR A 246 -2.80 26.28 -7.46
N PRO A 247 -2.63 24.94 -7.38
CA PRO A 247 -3.75 24.04 -7.17
C PRO A 247 -4.60 24.40 -5.94
N LEU A 248 -5.86 23.97 -5.94
CA LEU A 248 -6.59 23.76 -4.70
C LEU A 248 -5.97 22.53 -4.00
N VAL A 249 -5.27 22.76 -2.89
CA VAL A 249 -4.59 21.70 -2.14
C VAL A 249 -5.54 21.19 -1.06
N PHE A 250 -5.87 19.90 -1.08
CA PHE A 250 -6.81 19.30 -0.13
C PHE A 250 -6.30 17.99 0.44
N ALA A 251 -6.83 17.61 1.61
CA ALA A 251 -6.53 16.34 2.24
C ALA A 251 -7.78 15.53 2.58
N GLY A 252 -7.60 14.23 2.71
CA GLY A 252 -8.62 13.29 3.15
C GLY A 252 -8.00 12.13 3.92
N GLY A 253 -8.80 11.12 4.23
CA GLY A 253 -8.37 9.96 5.01
C GLY A 253 -8.75 10.02 6.49
N GLN A 254 -8.31 9.02 7.25
CA GLN A 254 -8.86 8.73 8.58
C GLN A 254 -8.43 9.73 9.65
N THR A 255 -7.22 10.28 9.58
CA THR A 255 -6.76 11.34 10.51
C THR A 255 -7.57 12.61 10.28
N ILE A 256 -7.73 13.04 9.02
CA ILE A 256 -8.51 14.22 8.63
C ILE A 256 -9.98 14.07 9.02
N THR A 257 -10.58 12.90 8.75
CA THR A 257 -11.98 12.61 9.12
C THR A 257 -12.19 12.60 10.64
N GLY A 258 -11.19 12.19 11.42
CA GLY A 258 -11.23 12.22 12.87
C GLY A 258 -11.06 13.62 13.46
N ASN A 259 -10.06 14.37 12.99
CA ASN A 259 -9.74 15.73 13.43
C ASN A 259 -8.91 16.49 12.38
N PRO A 260 -9.52 17.38 11.58
CA PRO A 260 -8.81 18.13 10.55
C PRO A 260 -8.05 19.36 11.08
N GLU A 261 -8.38 19.85 12.28
CA GLU A 261 -7.91 21.16 12.77
C GLU A 261 -6.40 21.36 12.88
N PRO A 262 -5.58 20.38 13.30
CA PRO A 262 -4.12 20.54 13.30
C PRO A 262 -3.54 20.89 11.91
N PHE A 263 -4.26 20.53 10.84
CA PHE A 263 -3.82 20.70 9.45
C PHE A 263 -4.47 21.90 8.76
N ALA A 264 -5.41 22.59 9.41
CA ALA A 264 -6.34 23.53 8.80
C ALA A 264 -5.71 24.82 8.22
N ASP A 265 -4.46 25.13 8.58
CA ASP A 265 -3.73 26.25 7.97
C ASP A 265 -3.10 25.88 6.61
N PHE A 266 -2.86 24.58 6.34
CA PHE A 266 -2.10 24.12 5.17
C PHE A 266 -2.96 23.76 3.95
N PHE A 267 -4.21 23.36 4.18
CA PHE A 267 -5.11 22.88 3.13
C PHE A 267 -6.22 23.88 2.84
N ASP A 268 -6.57 24.03 1.55
CA ASP A 268 -7.68 24.86 1.10
C ASP A 268 -9.04 24.25 1.51
N PHE A 269 -9.14 22.91 1.45
CA PHE A 269 -10.29 22.15 1.95
C PHE A 269 -9.92 20.72 2.37
N PHE A 270 -10.89 20.02 2.95
CA PHE A 270 -10.79 18.64 3.38
C PHE A 270 -11.96 17.81 2.83
N SER A 271 -11.68 16.57 2.43
CA SER A 271 -12.67 15.57 2.05
C SER A 271 -12.84 14.56 3.18
N LEU A 272 -14.02 14.55 3.81
CA LEU A 272 -14.30 13.78 5.02
C LEU A 272 -15.01 12.46 4.69
N GLY A 273 -14.48 11.35 5.22
CA GLY A 273 -15.03 10.01 5.02
C GLY A 273 -14.53 9.34 3.74
N ASP A 274 -15.43 8.61 3.08
CA ASP A 274 -15.13 7.84 1.87
C ASP A 274 -15.02 8.75 0.63
N GLY A 275 -14.09 8.43 -0.26
CA GLY A 275 -13.66 9.34 -1.34
C GLY A 275 -14.14 8.95 -2.74
N GLU A 276 -14.64 7.73 -2.92
CA GLU A 276 -14.89 7.11 -4.22
C GLU A 276 -15.94 7.84 -5.06
N GLU A 277 -16.92 8.46 -4.42
CA GLU A 277 -17.92 9.33 -5.06
C GLU A 277 -17.58 10.82 -4.88
N THR A 278 -17.03 11.17 -3.72
CA THR A 278 -16.69 12.54 -3.32
C THR A 278 -15.64 13.19 -4.23
N LEU A 279 -14.54 12.50 -4.56
CA LEU A 279 -13.48 13.06 -5.41
C LEU A 279 -13.95 13.31 -6.87
N PRO A 280 -14.65 12.36 -7.52
CA PRO A 280 -15.34 12.63 -8.78
C PRO A 280 -16.26 13.86 -8.73
N GLU A 281 -17.02 14.04 -7.64
CA GLU A 281 -17.94 15.17 -7.53
C GLU A 281 -17.24 16.51 -7.27
N VAL A 282 -16.17 16.55 -6.48
CA VAL A 282 -15.25 17.70 -6.39
C VAL A 282 -14.80 18.11 -7.79
N GLY A 283 -14.38 17.14 -8.62
CA GLY A 283 -13.95 17.38 -9.98
C GLY A 283 -15.05 17.95 -10.88
N ARG A 284 -16.27 17.41 -10.81
CA ARG A 284 -17.44 17.90 -11.56
C ARG A 284 -17.87 19.31 -11.12
N VAL A 285 -17.81 19.62 -9.83
CA VAL A 285 -18.14 20.96 -9.33
C VAL A 285 -17.12 21.97 -9.85
N VAL A 286 -15.81 21.71 -9.69
CA VAL A 286 -14.75 22.58 -10.23
C VAL A 286 -14.86 22.72 -11.75
N GLN A 287 -15.09 21.63 -12.48
CA GLN A 287 -15.34 21.64 -13.93
C GLN A 287 -16.53 22.52 -14.33
N ALA A 288 -17.63 22.46 -13.58
CA ALA A 288 -18.83 23.26 -13.87
C ALA A 288 -18.61 24.75 -13.58
N GLU A 289 -17.88 25.09 -12.51
CA GLU A 289 -17.54 26.47 -12.18
C GLU A 289 -16.56 27.08 -13.21
N LEU A 290 -15.47 26.38 -13.56
CA LEU A 290 -14.51 26.84 -14.57
C LEU A 290 -15.11 26.94 -15.98
N LYS A 291 -16.11 26.10 -16.32
CA LYS A 291 -16.88 26.24 -17.57
C LYS A 291 -17.86 27.41 -17.56
N ARG A 292 -18.31 27.86 -16.38
CA ARG A 292 -19.16 29.04 -16.20
C ARG A 292 -18.33 30.32 -16.25
N ASP A 293 -17.17 30.30 -15.61
CA ASP A 293 -16.21 31.39 -15.53
C ASP A 293 -14.77 30.81 -15.44
N PRO A 294 -14.00 30.84 -16.55
CA PRO A 294 -12.61 30.38 -16.56
C PRO A 294 -11.68 31.19 -15.63
N THR A 295 -12.13 32.36 -15.17
CA THR A 295 -11.40 33.23 -14.23
C THR A 295 -11.89 33.09 -12.78
N ALA A 296 -12.74 32.10 -12.50
CA ALA A 296 -13.34 31.88 -11.18
C ALA A 296 -12.29 31.84 -10.05
N SER A 297 -12.47 32.71 -9.06
CA SER A 297 -11.53 32.84 -7.95
C SER A 297 -11.48 31.59 -7.06
N ARG A 298 -10.36 31.41 -6.35
CA ARG A 298 -10.20 30.38 -5.30
C ARG A 298 -11.36 30.38 -4.30
N GLU A 299 -11.81 31.55 -3.82
CA GLU A 299 -12.97 31.62 -2.91
C GLU A 299 -14.27 31.16 -3.57
N THR A 300 -14.51 31.48 -4.85
CA THR A 300 -15.68 31.03 -5.60
C THR A 300 -15.73 29.51 -5.70
N LEU A 301 -14.60 28.89 -6.08
CA LEU A 301 -14.48 27.42 -6.18
C LEU A 301 -14.67 26.74 -4.82
N LEU A 302 -14.02 27.25 -3.78
CA LEU A 302 -14.14 26.70 -2.42
C LEU A 302 -15.55 26.85 -1.85
N LEU A 303 -16.24 27.96 -2.11
CA LEU A 303 -17.63 28.15 -1.69
C LEU A 303 -18.57 27.18 -2.41
N ALA A 304 -18.41 27.03 -3.73
CA ALA A 304 -19.17 26.06 -4.51
C ALA A 304 -18.96 24.63 -4.00
N LEU A 305 -17.72 24.24 -3.68
CA LEU A 305 -17.42 22.94 -3.09
C LEU A 305 -18.07 22.76 -1.71
N ALA A 306 -17.94 23.72 -0.80
CA ALA A 306 -18.55 23.67 0.54
C ALA A 306 -20.09 23.60 0.53
N GLN A 307 -20.73 24.15 -0.51
CA GLN A 307 -22.19 24.19 -0.65
C GLN A 307 -22.75 22.97 -1.40
N ARG A 308 -22.03 22.44 -2.38
CA ARG A 308 -22.54 21.44 -3.33
C ARG A 308 -22.01 20.04 -3.10
N VAL A 309 -20.90 19.88 -2.38
CA VAL A 309 -20.28 18.57 -2.12
C VAL A 309 -20.36 18.23 -0.62
N PRO A 310 -21.30 17.35 -0.22
CA PRO A 310 -21.34 16.81 1.13
C PRO A 310 -19.98 16.22 1.55
N GLY A 311 -19.58 16.44 2.80
CA GLY A 311 -18.27 16.03 3.32
C GLY A 311 -17.09 16.92 2.94
N VAL A 312 -17.29 17.99 2.17
CA VAL A 312 -16.26 19.04 2.03
C VAL A 312 -16.30 20.01 3.21
N TYR A 313 -15.15 20.16 3.88
CA TYR A 313 -14.90 21.16 4.91
C TYR A 313 -13.83 22.16 4.44
N VAL A 314 -14.15 23.45 4.44
CA VAL A 314 -13.25 24.53 3.99
C VAL A 314 -12.81 25.40 5.17
N PRO A 315 -11.57 25.29 5.69
CA PRO A 315 -11.12 26.00 6.89
C PRO A 315 -11.28 27.52 6.85
N ARG A 316 -11.19 28.15 5.66
CA ARG A 316 -11.40 29.59 5.44
C ARG A 316 -12.74 30.10 6.01
N PHE A 317 -13.79 29.29 5.94
CA PHE A 317 -15.14 29.70 6.31
C PHE A 317 -15.50 29.46 7.79
N TYR A 318 -14.52 29.08 8.62
CA TYR A 318 -14.73 28.75 10.03
C TYR A 318 -13.57 29.30 10.87
N ALA A 319 -13.87 29.72 12.10
CA ALA A 319 -12.88 30.23 13.04
C ALA A 319 -12.93 29.51 14.40
N PRO A 320 -11.80 29.43 15.13
CA PRO A 320 -11.79 29.02 16.53
C PRO A 320 -12.70 29.90 17.38
N ALA A 321 -13.40 29.29 18.33
CA ALA A 321 -14.22 29.96 19.31
C ALA A 321 -13.35 30.84 20.25
N PRO A 322 -13.81 32.06 20.63
CA PRO A 322 -13.07 32.94 21.54
C PRO A 322 -12.88 32.39 22.97
N ASP A 323 -13.58 31.32 23.33
CA ASP A 323 -13.60 30.70 24.66
C ASP A 323 -12.34 29.91 25.03
N GLY A 324 -11.37 29.78 24.10
CA GLY A 324 -10.13 29.04 24.30
C GLY A 324 -10.26 27.52 24.31
N SER A 325 -11.45 26.97 24.03
CA SER A 325 -11.70 25.52 23.92
C SER A 325 -10.99 24.87 22.72
N GLY A 326 -10.65 25.66 21.70
CA GLY A 326 -10.15 25.19 20.41
C GLY A 326 -11.25 24.67 19.49
N ALA A 327 -12.51 24.64 19.93
CA ALA A 327 -13.66 24.35 19.06
C ALA A 327 -13.85 25.41 17.98
N VAL A 328 -14.56 25.06 16.92
CA VAL A 328 -14.62 25.85 15.68
C VAL A 328 -16.09 26.14 15.32
N ARG A 329 -16.36 27.33 14.80
CA ARG A 329 -17.70 27.78 14.38
C ARG A 329 -17.66 28.35 12.96
N PRO A 330 -18.72 28.21 12.16
CA PRO A 330 -18.80 28.84 10.84
C PRO A 330 -18.79 30.37 10.97
N LEU A 331 -18.20 31.04 9.98
CA LEU A 331 -18.16 32.50 9.84
C LEU A 331 -19.29 33.05 8.96
N ARG A 332 -20.10 32.17 8.38
CA ARG A 332 -21.12 32.47 7.37
C ARG A 332 -22.23 31.41 7.39
N ASP A 333 -23.46 31.80 7.12
CA ASP A 333 -24.65 30.93 7.25
C ASP A 333 -24.91 30.06 6.01
N ASP A 334 -24.22 30.34 4.90
CA ASP A 334 -24.32 29.66 3.60
C ASP A 334 -23.31 28.51 3.45
N VAL A 335 -22.79 27.97 4.56
CA VAL A 335 -21.98 26.73 4.63
C VAL A 335 -22.47 25.81 5.75
N PRO A 336 -22.21 24.50 5.71
CA PRO A 336 -22.72 23.57 6.72
C PRO A 336 -22.22 23.87 8.14
N ALA A 337 -23.11 24.10 9.10
CA ALA A 337 -22.71 24.34 10.49
C ALA A 337 -21.90 23.18 11.10
N ARG A 338 -22.15 21.94 10.63
CA ARG A 338 -21.30 20.77 10.86
C ARG A 338 -21.14 19.98 9.56
N PRO A 339 -19.98 20.02 8.88
CA PRO A 339 -19.73 19.21 7.69
C PRO A 339 -19.82 17.72 8.00
N GLN A 340 -20.68 17.00 7.27
CA GLN A 340 -20.93 15.57 7.47
C GLN A 340 -20.11 14.70 6.52
N ARG A 341 -19.33 13.78 7.07
CA ARG A 341 -18.51 12.83 6.29
C ARG A 341 -19.35 11.97 5.34
N GLN A 342 -18.76 11.51 4.25
CA GLN A 342 -19.42 10.62 3.30
C GLN A 342 -19.13 9.14 3.55
N THR A 343 -19.98 8.28 3.01
CA THR A 343 -19.83 6.81 3.05
C THR A 343 -20.13 6.21 1.69
N CYS A 344 -19.25 5.35 1.20
CA CYS A 344 -19.42 4.59 -0.04
C CYS A 344 -19.43 3.09 0.27
N ALA A 345 -20.14 2.29 -0.53
CA ALA A 345 -19.97 0.84 -0.52
C ALA A 345 -18.58 0.48 -1.09
N PRO A 346 -17.90 -0.58 -0.60
CA PRO A 346 -16.63 -1.00 -1.18
C PRO A 346 -16.80 -1.49 -2.62
N GLN A 347 -15.84 -1.15 -3.49
CA GLN A 347 -15.86 -1.44 -4.94
C GLN A 347 -14.71 -2.41 -5.28
N PRO A 348 -14.85 -3.72 -4.97
CA PRO A 348 -13.75 -4.70 -5.03
C PRO A 348 -13.13 -4.86 -6.43
N GLU A 349 -13.92 -4.65 -7.49
CA GLU A 349 -13.50 -4.69 -8.89
C GLU A 349 -12.42 -3.65 -9.23
N ARG A 350 -12.37 -2.52 -8.50
CA ARG A 350 -11.38 -1.46 -8.71
C ARG A 350 -9.99 -1.78 -8.18
N ALA A 351 -9.84 -2.89 -7.43
CA ALA A 351 -8.53 -3.34 -6.94
C ALA A 351 -7.52 -3.69 -8.05
N LEU A 352 -8.00 -3.89 -9.28
CA LEU A 352 -7.19 -4.27 -10.45
C LEU A 352 -6.47 -3.12 -11.17
N ALA A 353 -6.75 -1.87 -10.81
CA ALA A 353 -6.47 -0.74 -11.68
C ALA A 353 -4.97 -0.39 -11.86
N LEU A 354 -4.08 -0.79 -10.95
CA LEU A 354 -2.65 -0.51 -11.05
C LEU A 354 -1.82 -1.69 -10.56
N VAL A 355 -0.85 -2.13 -11.37
CA VAL A 355 0.05 -3.25 -11.09
C VAL A 355 1.50 -2.77 -11.21
N PRO A 356 2.18 -2.49 -10.08
CA PRO A 356 3.49 -1.85 -10.06
C PRO A 356 4.59 -2.76 -10.61
N TYR A 357 5.54 -2.21 -11.36
CA TYR A 357 6.69 -2.98 -11.86
C TYR A 357 7.73 -3.31 -10.79
N ILE A 358 7.78 -2.56 -9.69
CA ILE A 358 8.65 -2.83 -8.56
C ILE A 358 7.91 -3.45 -7.37
N GLU A 359 8.64 -4.22 -6.56
CA GLU A 359 8.15 -4.74 -5.29
C GLU A 359 7.74 -3.61 -4.32
N THR A 360 6.47 -3.62 -3.93
CA THR A 360 5.88 -2.75 -2.91
C THR A 360 5.94 -3.38 -1.51
N VAL A 361 5.57 -2.63 -0.47
CA VAL A 361 5.52 -3.15 0.92
C VAL A 361 4.53 -4.32 1.06
N HIS A 362 3.44 -4.31 0.29
CA HIS A 362 2.45 -5.38 0.21
C HIS A 362 2.22 -5.80 -1.26
N ASP A 363 3.21 -6.51 -1.83
CA ASP A 363 3.22 -6.93 -3.23
C ASP A 363 2.24 -8.10 -3.54
N ARG A 364 0.92 -7.81 -3.45
CA ARG A 364 -0.16 -8.78 -3.60
C ARG A 364 -1.47 -8.13 -4.01
N HIS A 365 -2.32 -8.88 -4.72
CA HIS A 365 -3.66 -8.41 -5.08
C HIS A 365 -4.51 -8.24 -3.82
N THR A 366 -5.04 -7.05 -3.55
CA THR A 366 -5.73 -6.76 -2.28
C THR A 366 -7.17 -6.33 -2.54
N VAL A 367 -8.13 -7.16 -2.11
CA VAL A 367 -9.57 -6.94 -2.33
C VAL A 367 -10.25 -6.58 -1.00
N GLU A 368 -10.91 -5.43 -0.93
CA GLU A 368 -11.73 -5.07 0.23
C GLU A 368 -12.99 -5.95 0.29
N ILE A 369 -13.21 -6.62 1.43
CA ILE A 369 -14.36 -7.51 1.67
C ILE A 369 -15.39 -6.91 2.63
N ARG A 370 -14.99 -5.88 3.37
CA ARG A 370 -15.85 -5.12 4.28
C ARG A 370 -15.18 -3.79 4.63
N ARG A 371 -15.97 -2.70 4.61
CA ARG A 371 -15.61 -1.42 5.22
C ARG A 371 -16.31 -1.25 6.56
N GLY A 372 -15.67 -0.54 7.49
CA GLY A 372 -16.17 -0.38 8.86
C GLY A 372 -16.08 -1.66 9.71
N CYS A 373 -16.59 -1.60 10.94
CA CYS A 373 -16.59 -2.71 11.88
C CYS A 373 -17.76 -2.62 12.87
N THR A 374 -18.46 -3.73 13.06
CA THR A 374 -19.68 -3.83 13.88
C THR A 374 -19.40 -3.82 15.39
N ARG A 375 -18.20 -4.26 15.79
CA ARG A 375 -17.88 -4.72 17.16
C ARG A 375 -17.55 -3.61 18.18
N GLY A 376 -17.36 -2.37 17.74
CA GLY A 376 -17.33 -1.19 18.64
C GLY A 376 -16.25 -1.17 19.75
N CYS A 377 -15.02 -1.62 19.48
CA CYS A 377 -13.93 -1.51 20.45
C CYS A 377 -13.60 -0.03 20.76
N ARG A 378 -13.63 0.37 22.04
CA ARG A 378 -13.67 1.77 22.50
C ARG A 378 -12.42 2.63 22.22
N PHE A 379 -11.31 1.98 21.88
CA PHE A 379 -10.04 2.60 21.48
C PHE A 379 -9.88 2.79 19.96
N CYS A 380 -10.73 2.15 19.15
CA CYS A 380 -10.46 1.95 17.73
C CYS A 380 -11.12 3.04 16.88
N ALA A 381 -10.40 4.13 16.57
CA ALA A 381 -10.91 5.20 15.72
C ALA A 381 -11.50 4.71 14.38
N PRO A 382 -10.83 3.82 13.59
CA PRO A 382 -11.43 3.27 12.37
C PRO A 382 -12.71 2.43 12.61
N GLY A 383 -12.87 1.85 13.80
CA GLY A 383 -14.09 1.13 14.20
C GLY A 383 -15.24 2.04 14.64
N MET A 384 -14.99 3.34 14.76
CA MET A 384 -15.96 4.38 15.08
C MET A 384 -16.26 5.24 13.84
N ILE A 385 -15.25 5.88 13.24
CA ILE A 385 -15.43 6.85 12.15
C ILE A 385 -15.80 6.24 10.80
N ASN A 386 -15.56 4.94 10.57
CA ASN A 386 -15.92 4.28 9.30
C ASN A 386 -17.30 3.57 9.36
N ARG A 387 -18.06 3.71 10.46
CA ARG A 387 -19.42 3.15 10.59
C ARG A 387 -20.37 3.74 9.53
N PRO A 388 -21.47 3.06 9.15
CA PRO A 388 -21.85 1.69 9.52
C PRO A 388 -20.89 0.63 8.92
N ALA A 389 -21.01 -0.64 9.30
CA ALA A 389 -20.28 -1.71 8.61
C ALA A 389 -20.94 -2.04 7.27
N ARG A 390 -20.15 -2.23 6.21
CA ARG A 390 -20.63 -2.48 4.84
C ARG A 390 -19.91 -3.69 4.26
N ASP A 391 -20.60 -4.83 4.20
CA ASP A 391 -20.10 -6.07 3.60
C ASP A 391 -20.11 -6.02 2.08
N VAL A 392 -19.19 -6.77 1.47
CA VAL A 392 -19.15 -7.01 0.02
C VAL A 392 -19.76 -8.36 -0.30
N GLU A 393 -20.49 -8.43 -1.41
CA GLU A 393 -21.13 -9.65 -1.90
C GLU A 393 -20.09 -10.76 -2.18
N PRO A 394 -20.31 -12.01 -1.72
CA PRO A 394 -19.36 -13.13 -1.86
C PRO A 394 -18.87 -13.37 -3.29
N GLU A 395 -19.76 -13.29 -4.27
CA GLU A 395 -19.42 -13.49 -5.69
C GLU A 395 -18.63 -12.30 -6.27
N ALA A 396 -18.90 -11.07 -5.82
CA ALA A 396 -18.09 -9.91 -6.21
C ALA A 396 -16.65 -10.02 -5.70
N VAL A 397 -16.46 -10.47 -4.45
CA VAL A 397 -15.14 -10.79 -3.89
C VAL A 397 -14.46 -11.90 -4.69
N ARG A 398 -15.17 -13.00 -5.02
CA ARG A 398 -14.60 -14.09 -5.82
C ARG A 398 -14.14 -13.61 -7.19
N ASN A 399 -15.00 -12.90 -7.91
CA ASN A 399 -14.71 -12.37 -9.24
C ASN A 399 -13.50 -11.41 -9.20
N ALA A 400 -13.46 -10.48 -8.24
CA ALA A 400 -12.35 -9.54 -8.09
C ALA A 400 -11.01 -10.22 -7.75
N VAL A 401 -11.02 -11.31 -6.96
CA VAL A 401 -9.80 -12.10 -6.68
C VAL A 401 -9.35 -12.89 -7.91
N VAL A 402 -10.27 -13.60 -8.58
CA VAL A 402 -9.93 -14.43 -9.76
C VAL A 402 -9.42 -13.55 -10.90
N ALA A 403 -10.07 -12.40 -11.15
CA ALA A 403 -9.58 -11.41 -12.09
C ALA A 403 -8.23 -10.82 -11.63
N GLY A 404 -8.02 -10.56 -10.34
CA GLY A 404 -6.72 -10.21 -9.75
C GLY A 404 -5.57 -11.16 -10.11
N VAL A 405 -5.80 -12.47 -9.97
CA VAL A 405 -4.81 -13.49 -10.31
C VAL A 405 -4.57 -13.54 -11.82
N THR A 406 -5.64 -13.59 -12.60
CA THR A 406 -5.57 -13.90 -14.04
C THR A 406 -5.25 -12.69 -14.92
N GLN A 407 -5.72 -11.50 -14.57
CA GLN A 407 -5.56 -10.27 -15.35
C GLN A 407 -4.42 -9.38 -14.88
N ALA A 408 -4.10 -9.33 -13.57
CA ALA A 408 -2.92 -8.61 -13.08
C ALA A 408 -1.67 -9.52 -12.96
N GLY A 409 -1.86 -10.82 -12.72
CA GLY A 409 -0.78 -11.81 -12.65
C GLY A 409 -0.25 -12.09 -11.24
N TYR A 410 -0.97 -11.69 -10.18
CA TYR A 410 -0.50 -11.86 -8.81
C TYR A 410 -0.52 -13.33 -8.31
N ARG A 411 0.53 -13.71 -7.57
CA ARG A 411 0.65 -15.02 -6.89
C ARG A 411 0.30 -15.02 -5.41
N GLU A 412 0.16 -13.85 -4.80
CA GLU A 412 -0.41 -13.67 -3.48
C GLU A 412 -1.63 -12.77 -3.61
N PHE A 413 -2.70 -13.08 -2.89
CA PHE A 413 -3.81 -12.16 -2.70
C PHE A 413 -4.16 -12.01 -1.23
N SER A 414 -4.81 -10.90 -0.89
CA SER A 414 -5.26 -10.58 0.45
C SER A 414 -6.69 -10.07 0.46
N LEU A 415 -7.42 -10.46 1.50
CA LEU A 415 -8.75 -9.93 1.78
C LEU A 415 -8.61 -8.84 2.85
N LEU A 416 -9.07 -7.63 2.53
CA LEU A 416 -8.90 -6.43 3.34
C LEU A 416 -10.20 -6.08 4.08
N SER A 417 -10.09 -5.94 5.40
CA SER A 417 -11.16 -5.48 6.30
C SER A 417 -10.55 -5.18 7.67
N LEU A 418 -11.19 -4.28 8.44
CA LEU A 418 -10.86 -4.05 9.86
C LEU A 418 -10.92 -5.33 10.72
N SER A 419 -11.72 -6.32 10.30
CA SER A 419 -11.74 -7.67 10.87
C SER A 419 -12.26 -8.65 9.82
N CYS A 420 -11.35 -9.37 9.17
CA CYS A 420 -11.70 -10.31 8.09
C CYS A 420 -12.56 -11.47 8.57
N SER A 421 -12.28 -12.00 9.78
CA SER A 421 -13.02 -13.12 10.37
C SER A 421 -14.41 -12.75 10.93
N ASP A 422 -14.77 -11.46 10.93
CA ASP A 422 -16.14 -11.02 11.18
C ASP A 422 -16.99 -11.00 9.87
N TRP A 423 -16.41 -11.15 8.68
CA TRP A 423 -17.14 -11.34 7.41
C TRP A 423 -17.51 -12.81 7.27
N LEU A 424 -18.79 -13.13 7.43
CA LEU A 424 -19.26 -14.50 7.67
C LEU A 424 -19.01 -15.43 6.47
N SER A 425 -18.90 -14.88 5.27
CA SER A 425 -18.65 -15.62 4.03
C SER A 425 -17.20 -16.09 3.86
N LEU A 426 -16.26 -15.65 4.72
CA LEU A 426 -14.83 -15.98 4.65
C LEU A 426 -14.54 -17.48 4.53
N PRO A 427 -15.19 -18.41 5.29
CA PRO A 427 -14.92 -19.83 5.17
C PRO A 427 -15.32 -20.41 3.81
N SER A 428 -16.53 -20.13 3.32
CA SER A 428 -17.03 -20.67 2.05
C SER A 428 -16.27 -20.07 0.85
N VAL A 429 -16.11 -18.74 0.83
CA VAL A 429 -15.36 -18.05 -0.25
C VAL A 429 -13.88 -18.43 -0.24
N GLY A 430 -13.25 -18.51 0.94
CA GLY A 430 -11.83 -18.85 1.05
C GLY A 430 -11.51 -20.27 0.57
N VAL A 431 -12.35 -21.27 0.87
CA VAL A 431 -12.16 -22.63 0.33
C VAL A 431 -12.49 -22.68 -1.16
N SER A 432 -13.51 -21.95 -1.61
CA SER A 432 -13.87 -21.85 -3.04
C SER A 432 -12.71 -21.30 -3.87
N LEU A 433 -12.14 -20.15 -3.47
CA LEU A 433 -10.97 -19.55 -4.10
C LEU A 433 -9.75 -20.46 -4.07
N LYS A 434 -9.51 -21.18 -2.96
CA LYS A 434 -8.39 -22.13 -2.86
C LYS A 434 -8.55 -23.33 -3.79
N ASN A 435 -9.78 -23.78 -4.02
CA ASN A 435 -10.10 -24.84 -4.99
C ASN A 435 -9.97 -24.36 -6.44
N GLU A 436 -10.47 -23.16 -6.73
CA GLU A 436 -10.49 -22.52 -8.05
C GLU A 436 -9.07 -22.14 -8.52
N LEU A 437 -8.24 -21.61 -7.61
CA LEU A 437 -6.89 -21.13 -7.91
C LEU A 437 -5.78 -22.18 -7.68
N ALA A 438 -6.14 -23.44 -7.39
CA ALA A 438 -5.21 -24.53 -7.04
C ALA A 438 -4.17 -24.85 -8.14
N GLN A 439 -4.46 -24.50 -9.40
CA GLN A 439 -3.55 -24.69 -10.53
C GLN A 439 -2.57 -23.51 -10.70
N HIS A 440 -2.92 -22.31 -10.25
CA HIS A 440 -2.13 -21.09 -10.44
C HIS A 440 -1.03 -20.88 -9.37
N HIS A 441 -0.89 -21.82 -8.42
CA HIS A 441 0.06 -21.76 -7.30
C HIS A 441 -0.09 -20.50 -6.43
N VAL A 442 -1.33 -20.00 -6.31
CA VAL A 442 -1.65 -18.76 -5.60
C VAL A 442 -1.79 -18.99 -4.09
N THR A 443 -1.33 -18.00 -3.32
CA THR A 443 -1.34 -17.98 -1.85
C THR A 443 -2.38 -16.97 -1.33
N LEU A 444 -3.27 -17.38 -0.41
CA LEU A 444 -4.04 -16.43 0.40
C LEU A 444 -3.20 -15.94 1.58
N SER A 445 -3.22 -14.63 1.78
CA SER A 445 -2.59 -13.91 2.88
C SER A 445 -3.64 -13.09 3.62
N LEU A 446 -3.90 -13.38 4.90
CA LEU A 446 -4.85 -12.59 5.69
C LEU A 446 -4.11 -11.67 6.68
N PRO A 447 -4.60 -10.44 6.92
CA PRO A 447 -4.17 -9.57 8.02
C PRO A 447 -4.36 -10.21 9.41
N SER A 448 -4.04 -9.47 10.49
CA SER A 448 -4.26 -9.94 11.87
C SER A 448 -5.71 -10.42 12.08
N GLN A 449 -5.88 -11.65 12.59
CA GLN A 449 -7.20 -12.26 12.77
C GLN A 449 -7.78 -12.02 14.18
N ARG A 450 -9.11 -11.94 14.27
CA ARG A 450 -9.84 -11.99 15.54
C ARG A 450 -9.89 -13.44 16.04
N VAL A 451 -9.34 -13.70 17.22
CA VAL A 451 -9.04 -15.06 17.70
C VAL A 451 -10.30 -15.86 18.10
N ASP A 452 -11.37 -15.18 18.53
CA ASP A 452 -12.70 -15.74 18.82
C ASP A 452 -13.38 -16.36 17.60
N ARG A 453 -13.12 -15.80 16.42
CA ARG A 453 -13.63 -16.28 15.12
C ARG A 453 -12.68 -17.23 14.40
N PHE A 454 -11.49 -17.51 14.93
CA PHE A 454 -10.51 -18.39 14.30
C PHE A 454 -10.87 -19.87 14.55
N ASP A 455 -11.19 -20.60 13.48
CA ASP A 455 -11.60 -22.00 13.50
C ASP A 455 -10.73 -22.88 12.59
N GLU A 456 -11.12 -24.15 12.43
CA GLU A 456 -10.42 -25.10 11.57
C GLU A 456 -10.55 -24.76 10.08
N ASN A 457 -11.64 -24.12 9.65
CA ASN A 457 -11.83 -23.70 8.25
C ASN A 457 -10.87 -22.56 7.88
N ILE A 458 -10.77 -21.52 8.70
CA ILE A 458 -9.80 -20.42 8.51
C ILE A 458 -8.37 -20.97 8.58
N ALA A 459 -8.09 -21.88 9.53
CA ALA A 459 -6.81 -22.58 9.60
C ALA A 459 -6.50 -23.41 8.33
N LEU A 460 -7.51 -24.04 7.72
CA LEU A 460 -7.39 -24.80 6.48
C LEU A 460 -7.11 -23.89 5.29
N ILE A 461 -7.84 -22.77 5.15
CA ILE A 461 -7.66 -21.81 4.06
C ILE A 461 -6.25 -21.20 4.15
N MET A 462 -5.83 -20.72 5.32
CA MET A 462 -4.50 -20.13 5.57
C MET A 462 -3.33 -21.14 5.55
N SER A 463 -3.58 -22.44 5.39
CA SER A 463 -2.52 -23.45 5.33
C SER A 463 -1.88 -23.54 3.93
N ASN A 464 -0.77 -22.82 3.75
CA ASN A 464 -0.08 -22.70 2.47
C ASN A 464 1.14 -23.65 2.40
N GLY A 465 0.88 -24.94 2.27
CA GLY A 465 1.92 -25.97 2.13
C GLY A 465 2.55 -26.44 3.46
N GLN A 466 3.77 -27.00 3.38
CA GLN A 466 4.36 -27.84 4.44
C GLN A 466 4.86 -27.11 5.69
N ARG A 467 5.07 -25.78 5.66
CA ARG A 467 5.53 -25.01 6.83
C ARG A 467 4.75 -23.70 6.93
N LYS A 468 4.06 -23.52 8.05
CA LYS A 468 3.15 -22.40 8.26
C LYS A 468 3.91 -21.15 8.70
N SER A 469 3.64 -20.01 8.05
CA SER A 469 4.13 -18.68 8.44
C SER A 469 3.50 -18.27 9.77
N GLY A 470 4.13 -17.37 10.54
CA GLY A 470 3.65 -17.05 11.90
C GLY A 470 2.25 -16.43 11.92
N MET A 471 1.31 -17.07 12.65
CA MET A 471 -0.07 -16.59 12.81
C MET A 471 -0.10 -15.32 13.67
N THR A 472 -1.06 -14.42 13.46
CA THR A 472 -1.12 -13.14 14.18
C THR A 472 -2.50 -12.91 14.80
N PHE A 473 -2.53 -12.75 16.12
CA PHE A 473 -3.73 -12.47 16.90
C PHE A 473 -3.58 -11.16 17.68
N ALA A 474 -4.69 -10.42 17.81
CA ALA A 474 -4.78 -9.25 18.66
C ALA A 474 -5.75 -9.55 19.83
N PRO A 475 -5.21 -9.84 21.04
CA PRO A 475 -5.97 -9.84 22.29
C PRO A 475 -6.10 -8.44 22.94
N GLU A 476 -5.21 -7.50 22.57
CA GLU A 476 -5.11 -6.10 23.00
C GLU A 476 -4.85 -5.85 24.50
N ALA A 477 -5.38 -6.65 25.42
CA ALA A 477 -5.13 -6.54 26.86
C ALA A 477 -4.92 -7.91 27.51
N GLY A 478 -4.12 -7.94 28.59
CA GLY A 478 -3.73 -9.17 29.29
C GLY A 478 -4.87 -9.79 30.11
N THR A 479 -5.50 -9.01 30.97
CA THR A 479 -6.61 -9.47 31.83
C THR A 479 -7.96 -9.47 31.09
N GLN A 480 -8.89 -10.29 31.57
CA GLN A 480 -10.27 -10.28 31.08
C GLN A 480 -10.90 -8.90 31.29
N ARG A 481 -10.80 -8.38 32.51
CA ARG A 481 -11.29 -7.05 32.90
C ARG A 481 -10.88 -5.97 31.90
N MET A 482 -9.61 -5.90 31.49
CA MET A 482 -9.19 -4.88 30.53
C MET A 482 -9.66 -5.14 29.10
N ARG A 483 -9.90 -6.40 28.70
CA ARG A 483 -10.60 -6.69 27.43
C ARG A 483 -12.07 -6.25 27.45
N ASP A 484 -12.70 -6.28 28.63
CA ASP A 484 -14.07 -5.81 28.81
C ASP A 484 -14.14 -4.27 28.85
N VAL A 485 -13.22 -3.61 29.57
CA VAL A 485 -13.02 -2.14 29.56
C VAL A 485 -12.93 -1.59 28.14
N ILE A 486 -12.13 -2.21 27.26
CA ILE A 486 -11.95 -1.74 25.88
C ILE A 486 -13.05 -2.21 24.90
N ASN A 487 -14.07 -2.92 25.39
CA ASN A 487 -15.12 -3.59 24.61
C ASN A 487 -14.58 -4.48 23.48
N LYS A 488 -13.63 -5.37 23.79
CA LYS A 488 -13.09 -6.32 22.80
C LYS A 488 -14.05 -7.48 22.53
N GLY A 489 -14.84 -7.87 23.53
CA GLY A 489 -15.75 -9.03 23.48
C GLY A 489 -15.00 -10.36 23.30
N LEU A 490 -13.84 -10.50 23.97
CA LEU A 490 -12.96 -11.68 23.85
C LEU A 490 -12.66 -12.27 25.22
N THR A 491 -13.02 -13.54 25.42
CA THR A 491 -12.76 -14.28 26.66
C THR A 491 -11.34 -14.85 26.71
N ASN A 492 -10.90 -15.32 27.89
CA ASN A 492 -9.68 -16.14 27.99
C ASN A 492 -9.86 -17.44 27.20
N GLU A 493 -11.04 -18.08 27.33
CA GLU A 493 -11.40 -19.35 26.73
C GLU A 493 -11.27 -19.28 25.20
N ASP A 494 -11.73 -18.19 24.58
CA ASP A 494 -11.58 -17.90 23.15
C ASP A 494 -10.12 -17.69 22.72
N LEU A 495 -9.35 -16.92 23.50
CA LEU A 495 -7.94 -16.68 23.23
C LEU A 495 -7.13 -17.98 23.27
N LEU A 496 -7.37 -18.83 24.29
CA LEU A 496 -6.76 -20.15 24.37
C LEU A 496 -7.22 -21.04 23.22
N ARG A 497 -8.53 -21.07 22.92
CA ARG A 497 -9.11 -21.87 21.83
C ARG A 497 -8.42 -21.57 20.50
N GLY A 498 -8.40 -20.31 20.05
CA GLY A 498 -7.81 -19.95 18.76
C GLY A 498 -6.29 -20.17 18.68
N VAL A 499 -5.54 -19.85 19.75
CA VAL A 499 -4.08 -20.10 19.80
C VAL A 499 -3.78 -21.60 19.83
N ARG A 500 -4.57 -22.39 20.57
CA ARG A 500 -4.43 -23.85 20.63
C ARG A 500 -4.81 -24.51 19.32
N THR A 501 -5.87 -24.06 18.63
CA THR A 501 -6.22 -24.52 17.28
C THR A 501 -5.08 -24.25 16.30
N ALA A 502 -4.48 -23.05 16.32
CA ALA A 502 -3.31 -22.77 15.48
C ALA A 502 -2.12 -23.70 15.81
N TYR A 503 -1.81 -23.89 17.10
CA TYR A 503 -0.75 -24.80 17.52
C TYR A 503 -1.01 -26.27 17.10
N ALA A 504 -2.23 -26.76 17.34
CA ALA A 504 -2.71 -28.09 16.94
C ALA A 504 -2.60 -28.29 15.42
N GLN A 505 -2.91 -27.25 14.64
CA GLN A 505 -2.80 -27.22 13.19
C GLN A 505 -1.36 -27.00 12.68
N GLY A 506 -0.34 -26.90 13.54
CA GLY A 506 1.07 -26.90 13.15
C GLY A 506 1.75 -25.52 13.08
N TRP A 507 1.11 -24.45 13.57
CA TRP A 507 1.79 -23.18 13.79
C TRP A 507 2.67 -23.25 15.05
N SER A 508 3.99 -23.20 14.88
CA SER A 508 4.94 -23.13 16.00
C SER A 508 5.30 -21.71 16.44
N GLN A 509 4.85 -20.69 15.70
CA GLN A 509 5.11 -19.28 16.00
C GLN A 509 3.83 -18.46 15.88
N VAL A 510 3.50 -17.70 16.93
CA VAL A 510 2.37 -16.77 16.97
C VAL A 510 2.86 -15.36 17.31
N LYS A 511 2.31 -14.35 16.64
CA LYS A 511 2.46 -12.93 16.97
C LYS A 511 1.27 -12.47 17.81
N LEU A 512 1.51 -11.72 18.87
CA LEU A 512 0.47 -11.17 19.75
C LEU A 512 0.60 -9.65 19.87
N TYR A 513 -0.52 -8.93 19.71
CA TYR A 513 -0.59 -7.49 19.94
C TYR A 513 -1.28 -7.16 21.27
N PHE A 514 -0.60 -6.40 22.12
CA PHE A 514 -1.14 -5.81 23.35
C PHE A 514 -0.94 -4.29 23.33
N MET A 515 -1.73 -3.59 24.13
CA MET A 515 -1.55 -2.18 24.46
C MET A 515 -1.27 -2.00 25.95
N VAL A 516 -0.67 -0.87 26.30
CA VAL A 516 -0.55 -0.38 27.68
C VAL A 516 -0.98 1.09 27.75
N GLY A 517 -1.40 1.54 28.93
CA GLY A 517 -1.89 2.91 29.15
C GLY A 517 -3.39 3.06 28.89
N LEU A 518 -4.16 1.97 28.90
CA LEU A 518 -5.62 2.04 28.72
C LEU A 518 -6.31 2.70 29.93
N PRO A 519 -7.53 3.27 29.76
CA PRO A 519 -8.24 3.91 30.86
C PRO A 519 -8.55 2.92 31.99
N GLY A 520 -8.27 3.33 33.24
CA GLY A 520 -8.50 2.50 34.42
C GLY A 520 -7.64 1.23 34.53
N GLU A 521 -6.55 1.11 33.76
CA GLU A 521 -5.58 0.00 33.79
C GLU A 521 -4.73 0.03 35.07
N THR A 522 -4.63 -1.09 35.78
CA THR A 522 -3.79 -1.23 36.99
C THR A 522 -2.48 -1.96 36.69
N ASP A 523 -1.54 -1.94 37.65
CA ASP A 523 -0.30 -2.69 37.58
C ASP A 523 -0.52 -4.21 37.43
N GLU A 524 -1.61 -4.73 38.00
CA GLU A 524 -2.00 -6.14 37.86
C GLU A 524 -2.38 -6.47 36.42
N ASP A 525 -3.03 -5.56 35.70
CA ASP A 525 -3.39 -5.78 34.29
C ASP A 525 -2.18 -5.75 33.37
N VAL A 526 -1.23 -4.86 33.66
CA VAL A 526 0.06 -4.75 32.96
C VAL A 526 0.89 -6.02 33.16
N ILE A 527 0.95 -6.55 34.39
CA ILE A 527 1.59 -7.84 34.68
C ILE A 527 0.80 -8.99 34.03
N GLY A 528 -0.52 -8.89 33.96
CA GLY A 528 -1.42 -9.84 33.31
C GLY A 528 -1.03 -10.15 31.86
N ILE A 529 -0.45 -9.20 31.11
CA ILE A 529 0.11 -9.46 29.77
C ILE A 529 1.20 -10.55 29.84
N ALA A 530 2.12 -10.45 30.80
CA ALA A 530 3.18 -11.42 30.99
C ALA A 530 2.64 -12.78 31.45
N ASP A 531 1.57 -12.79 32.24
CA ASP A 531 0.96 -14.03 32.72
C ASP A 531 0.12 -14.73 31.63
N THR A 532 -0.58 -13.99 30.77
CA THR A 532 -1.19 -14.52 29.54
C THR A 532 -0.16 -15.22 28.65
N ILE A 533 1.02 -14.60 28.46
CA ILE A 533 2.13 -15.17 27.67
C ILE A 533 2.60 -16.50 28.28
N LYS A 534 2.86 -16.54 29.59
CA LYS A 534 3.30 -17.76 30.31
C LYS A 534 2.25 -18.86 30.24
N TRP A 535 0.98 -18.51 30.42
CA TRP A 535 -0.16 -19.42 30.34
C TRP A 535 -0.30 -20.04 28.95
N LEU A 536 -0.34 -19.24 27.88
CA LEU A 536 -0.44 -19.76 26.51
C LEU A 536 0.69 -20.74 26.17
N GLN A 537 1.93 -20.47 26.59
CA GLN A 537 3.05 -21.41 26.40
C GLN A 537 2.96 -22.68 27.25
N ARG A 538 2.25 -22.65 28.38
CA ARG A 538 2.03 -23.83 29.24
C ARG A 538 0.96 -24.74 28.65
N GLU A 539 -0.15 -24.16 28.21
CA GLU A 539 -1.27 -24.94 27.64
C GLU A 539 -0.98 -25.43 26.22
N CYS A 540 -0.19 -24.69 25.42
CA CYS A 540 0.21 -25.10 24.06
C CYS A 540 1.54 -25.88 24.07
N LYS A 541 1.50 -27.09 24.66
CA LYS A 541 2.66 -27.99 24.76
C LYS A 541 2.27 -29.44 24.46
N GLU A 542 2.67 -29.94 23.29
CA GLU A 542 2.41 -31.32 22.86
C GLU A 542 3.70 -32.13 22.67
N LYS A 543 3.66 -33.43 22.98
CA LYS A 543 4.81 -34.33 22.83
C LYS A 543 5.14 -34.50 21.35
N GLY A 544 6.41 -34.29 20.99
CA GLY A 544 6.89 -34.39 19.59
C GLY A 544 6.73 -33.11 18.77
N ARG A 545 6.23 -32.02 19.35
CA ARG A 545 6.11 -30.71 18.68
C ARG A 545 7.08 -29.68 19.27
N PRO A 546 7.53 -28.68 18.49
CA PRO A 546 8.27 -27.55 19.03
C PRO A 546 7.43 -26.78 20.05
N ARG A 547 8.10 -26.04 20.96
CA ARG A 547 7.45 -25.07 21.85
C ARG A 547 6.81 -23.95 21.01
N LEU A 548 5.69 -23.43 21.47
CA LEU A 548 5.07 -22.23 20.90
C LEU A 548 5.98 -21.00 21.14
N ALA A 549 6.57 -20.49 20.06
CA ALA A 549 7.33 -19.24 20.06
C ALA A 549 6.36 -18.05 19.95
N LEU A 550 6.58 -17.00 20.75
CA LEU A 550 5.69 -15.83 20.83
C LEU A 550 6.44 -14.53 20.47
N ASN A 551 5.98 -13.87 19.41
CA ASN A 551 6.46 -12.57 18.98
C ASN A 551 5.46 -11.50 19.44
N VAL A 552 5.70 -10.92 20.60
CA VAL A 552 4.76 -9.99 21.25
C VAL A 552 5.14 -8.56 20.93
N THR A 553 4.17 -7.76 20.48
CA THR A 553 4.32 -6.32 20.28
C THR A 553 3.40 -5.58 21.23
N ILE A 554 3.97 -4.67 22.01
CA ILE A 554 3.29 -3.87 23.03
C ILE A 554 3.30 -2.42 22.57
N SER A 555 2.12 -1.89 22.25
CA SER A 555 1.94 -0.52 21.81
C SER A 555 1.51 0.39 22.95
N ASN A 556 1.97 1.64 22.93
CA ASN A 556 1.44 2.67 23.79
C ASN A 556 0.03 3.02 23.30
N PHE A 557 -0.96 3.11 24.20
CA PHE A 557 -2.29 3.58 23.81
C PHE A 557 -2.27 5.11 23.59
N THR A 558 -2.42 5.52 22.33
CA THR A 558 -2.65 6.90 21.92
C THR A 558 -4.16 7.16 21.76
N PRO A 559 -4.79 7.98 22.62
CA PRO A 559 -6.19 8.41 22.44
C PRO A 559 -6.40 9.12 21.10
N LYS A 560 -7.55 8.87 20.45
CA LYS A 560 -7.89 9.48 19.15
C LYS A 560 -9.24 10.20 19.23
N ALA A 561 -9.40 11.25 18.44
CA ALA A 561 -10.67 11.97 18.27
C ALA A 561 -11.81 11.02 17.83
N GLN A 562 -13.05 11.38 18.12
CA GLN A 562 -14.25 10.61 17.75
C GLN A 562 -14.26 9.16 18.30
N THR A 563 -13.60 8.94 19.45
CA THR A 563 -13.65 7.67 20.19
C THR A 563 -14.14 7.89 21.62
N PRO A 564 -14.75 6.88 22.28
CA PRO A 564 -15.10 6.98 23.70
C PRO A 564 -13.89 7.38 24.56
N PHE A 565 -12.68 6.96 24.21
CA PHE A 565 -11.46 7.28 24.95
C PHE A 565 -10.80 8.62 24.59
N GLN A 566 -11.43 9.49 23.79
CA GLN A 566 -10.84 10.76 23.34
C GLN A 566 -10.41 11.73 24.47
N TRP A 567 -11.02 11.59 25.66
CA TRP A 567 -10.71 12.37 26.86
C TRP A 567 -9.57 11.79 27.73
N HIS A 568 -9.07 10.59 27.43
CA HIS A 568 -7.96 9.96 28.16
C HIS A 568 -6.61 10.60 27.81
N SER A 569 -5.56 10.36 28.61
CA SER A 569 -4.16 10.74 28.33
C SER A 569 -3.20 9.94 29.23
N VAL A 570 -1.96 9.70 28.78
CA VAL A 570 -0.93 8.97 29.55
C VAL A 570 0.45 9.58 29.34
N SER A 571 1.26 9.68 30.40
CA SER A 571 2.61 10.24 30.29
C SER A 571 3.63 9.24 29.70
N THR A 572 4.65 9.76 29.02
CA THR A 572 5.78 8.98 28.49
C THR A 572 6.54 8.21 29.59
N ARG A 573 6.66 8.81 30.78
CA ARG A 573 7.22 8.16 31.98
C ARG A 573 6.42 6.93 32.38
N GLU A 574 5.10 6.98 32.29
CA GLU A 574 4.23 5.87 32.67
C GLU A 574 4.30 4.72 31.66
N PHE A 575 4.35 5.00 30.36
CA PHE A 575 4.67 3.98 29.35
C PHE A 575 6.02 3.31 29.61
N GLN A 576 7.07 4.09 29.92
CA GLN A 576 8.39 3.54 30.27
C GLN A 576 8.34 2.64 31.51
N ARG A 577 7.58 3.02 32.55
CA ARG A 577 7.37 2.21 33.76
C ARG A 577 6.70 0.87 33.42
N LYS A 578 5.59 0.90 32.69
CA LYS A 578 4.84 -0.29 32.26
C LYS A 578 5.69 -1.22 31.37
N HIS A 579 6.47 -0.64 30.45
CA HIS A 579 7.44 -1.39 29.65
C HIS A 579 8.51 -2.09 30.50
N ALA A 580 9.02 -1.43 31.54
CA ALA A 580 9.99 -2.04 32.47
C ALA A 580 9.36 -3.18 33.29
N MET A 581 8.12 -3.03 33.75
CA MET A 581 7.38 -4.08 34.46
C MET A 581 7.22 -5.35 33.61
N ILE A 582 6.73 -5.23 32.37
CA ILE A 582 6.54 -6.39 31.48
C ILE A 582 7.88 -7.08 31.16
N LYS A 583 8.94 -6.30 30.87
CA LYS A 583 10.29 -6.83 30.65
C LYS A 583 10.78 -7.63 31.87
N SER A 584 10.56 -7.10 33.07
CA SER A 584 10.93 -7.76 34.32
C SER A 584 10.15 -9.06 34.56
N ALA A 585 8.83 -9.02 34.37
CA ALA A 585 7.93 -10.17 34.57
C ALA A 585 8.16 -11.34 33.59
N ILE A 586 8.71 -11.08 32.40
CA ILE A 586 9.08 -12.08 31.38
C ILE A 586 10.51 -12.60 31.53
N ARG A 587 11.43 -11.79 32.09
CA ARG A 587 12.88 -12.12 32.13
C ARG A 587 13.13 -13.37 32.95
N GLY A 588 13.60 -14.43 32.29
CA GLY A 588 13.92 -15.72 32.91
C GLY A 588 12.70 -16.64 33.19
N SER A 589 11.48 -16.12 33.10
CA SER A 589 10.24 -16.86 33.36
C SER A 589 9.63 -17.48 32.08
N ALA A 590 9.86 -16.86 30.92
CA ALA A 590 9.47 -17.39 29.61
C ALA A 590 10.70 -17.62 28.71
N ARG A 591 10.58 -18.55 27.76
CA ARG A 591 11.58 -18.83 26.71
C ARG A 591 10.91 -18.74 25.34
N ASP A 592 11.69 -18.46 24.30
CA ASP A 592 11.18 -18.32 22.92
C ASP A 592 10.12 -17.21 22.79
N VAL A 593 10.31 -16.12 23.55
CA VAL A 593 9.49 -14.91 23.52
C VAL A 593 10.34 -13.73 23.04
N LYS A 594 9.93 -13.07 21.95
CA LYS A 594 10.48 -11.79 21.50
C LYS A 594 9.51 -10.68 21.87
N LEU A 595 9.97 -9.69 22.64
CA LEU A 595 9.19 -8.50 22.97
C LEU A 595 9.63 -7.32 22.08
N ASN A 596 8.67 -6.67 21.44
CA ASN A 596 8.85 -5.38 20.75
C ASN A 596 7.96 -4.34 21.45
N PHE A 597 8.44 -3.11 21.56
CA PHE A 597 7.72 -2.00 22.22
C PHE A 597 7.67 -0.80 21.27
N THR A 598 6.53 -0.13 21.17
CA THR A 598 6.43 1.16 20.46
C THR A 598 7.27 2.22 21.18
N ASP A 599 8.04 3.01 20.42
CA ASP A 599 8.84 4.11 20.99
C ASP A 599 7.92 5.18 21.58
N VAL A 600 8.17 5.56 22.83
CA VAL A 600 7.34 6.54 23.56
C VAL A 600 7.40 7.93 22.95
N ARG A 601 8.43 8.25 22.14
CA ARG A 601 8.55 9.52 21.42
C ARG A 601 7.52 9.64 20.31
N ILE A 602 7.32 8.58 19.53
CA ILE A 602 6.31 8.52 18.46
C ILE A 602 4.93 8.76 19.06
N SER A 603 4.57 8.01 20.11
CA SER A 603 3.25 8.13 20.75
C SER A 603 3.03 9.48 21.44
N CYS A 604 4.09 10.12 21.94
CA CYS A 604 4.03 11.49 22.47
C CYS A 604 3.68 12.52 21.37
N MET A 605 4.27 12.38 20.18
CA MET A 605 3.97 13.24 19.03
C MET A 605 2.58 12.93 18.44
N GLU A 606 2.20 11.66 18.29
CA GLU A 606 0.85 11.28 17.83
C GLU A 606 -0.27 11.84 18.74
N ASP A 607 -0.14 11.71 20.06
CA ASP A 607 -1.19 12.19 21.00
C ASP A 607 -1.33 13.71 20.97
N PHE A 608 -0.19 14.40 20.82
CA PHE A 608 -0.14 15.85 20.69
C PHE A 608 -0.89 16.32 19.44
N VAL A 609 -0.55 15.73 18.27
CA VAL A 609 -1.11 16.14 16.97
C VAL A 609 -2.55 15.65 16.79
N GLY A 610 -2.85 14.38 17.01
CA GLY A 610 -4.13 13.76 16.59
C GLY A 610 -5.36 14.32 17.29
N ARG A 611 -5.17 14.93 18.46
CA ARG A 611 -6.22 15.61 19.22
C ARG A 611 -5.98 17.13 19.32
N GLY A 612 -5.04 17.70 18.58
CA GLY A 612 -4.74 19.13 18.62
C GLY A 612 -5.84 20.01 18.02
N ASP A 613 -5.68 21.32 18.17
CA ASP A 613 -6.48 22.34 17.49
C ASP A 613 -5.63 23.12 16.47
N ARG A 614 -6.24 24.12 15.82
CA ARG A 614 -5.61 24.93 14.75
C ARG A 614 -4.29 25.59 15.14
N ARG A 615 -4.02 25.84 16.43
CA ARG A 615 -2.75 26.40 16.91
C ARG A 615 -1.54 25.51 16.61
N LEU A 616 -1.76 24.23 16.30
CA LEU A 616 -0.68 23.31 15.90
C LEU A 616 -0.13 23.58 14.49
N GLY A 617 -0.81 24.34 13.62
CA GLY A 617 -0.27 24.69 12.30
C GLY A 617 1.11 25.34 12.39
N ALA A 618 1.27 26.30 13.30
CA ALA A 618 2.57 26.93 13.58
C ALA A 618 3.63 25.93 14.10
N VAL A 619 3.23 24.95 14.91
CA VAL A 619 4.14 23.93 15.47
C VAL A 619 4.60 22.94 14.39
N ILE A 620 3.67 22.44 13.56
CA ILE A 620 3.98 21.51 12.47
C ILE A 620 4.97 22.15 11.50
N ARG A 621 4.72 23.41 11.10
CA ARG A 621 5.63 24.20 10.27
C ARG A 621 6.99 24.35 10.92
N ALA A 622 7.04 24.83 12.17
CA ALA A 622 8.29 25.04 12.88
C ALA A 622 9.07 23.73 13.15
N ALA A 623 8.40 22.58 13.26
CA ALA A 623 9.06 21.28 13.39
C ALA A 623 9.71 20.86 12.06
N TRP A 624 9.01 21.02 10.93
CA TRP A 624 9.57 20.78 9.59
C TRP A 624 10.73 21.74 9.27
N GLU A 625 10.60 23.04 9.55
CA GLU A 625 11.66 24.05 9.37
C GLU A 625 12.92 23.72 10.20
N GLN A 626 12.78 22.96 11.28
CA GLN A 626 13.88 22.46 12.12
C GLN A 626 14.39 21.06 11.71
N GLY A 627 13.91 20.50 10.60
CA GLY A 627 14.37 19.24 10.02
C GLY A 627 13.57 17.99 10.41
N ALA A 628 12.35 18.12 10.93
CA ALA A 628 11.44 16.96 11.07
C ALA A 628 10.96 16.49 9.69
N SER A 629 11.02 15.17 9.44
CA SER A 629 10.67 14.51 8.18
C SER A 629 10.69 12.99 8.38
N MET A 630 9.71 12.28 7.82
CA MET A 630 9.52 10.83 7.98
C MET A 630 9.54 10.43 9.46
N ASP A 631 8.73 11.12 10.27
CA ASP A 631 8.92 11.21 11.73
C ASP A 631 8.76 9.89 12.51
N ASP A 632 8.09 8.89 11.91
CA ASP A 632 7.92 7.54 12.44
C ASP A 632 8.96 6.52 11.91
N TRP A 633 9.74 6.88 10.88
CA TRP A 633 10.81 6.03 10.36
C TRP A 633 11.94 5.91 11.37
N TRP A 634 12.32 4.67 11.70
CA TRP A 634 13.24 4.35 12.81
C TRP A 634 14.61 5.08 12.80
N MET A 635 15.07 5.55 11.62
CA MET A 635 16.29 6.34 11.47
C MET A 635 16.10 7.81 11.88
N ASN A 636 14.89 8.35 11.76
CA ASN A 636 14.56 9.77 11.88
C ASN A 636 13.89 10.14 13.22
N VAL A 637 13.21 9.20 13.89
CA VAL A 637 12.46 9.43 15.16
C VAL A 637 13.22 10.29 16.18
N GLY A 638 14.55 10.13 16.28
CA GLY A 638 15.38 10.91 17.20
C GLY A 638 15.49 12.39 16.82
N ASN A 639 15.71 12.69 15.54
CA ASN A 639 15.80 14.06 15.03
C ASN A 639 14.43 14.73 15.03
N ALA A 640 13.41 14.02 14.54
CA ALA A 640 12.02 14.44 14.56
C ALA A 640 11.61 14.88 15.97
N PHE A 641 11.79 14.03 16.98
CA PHE A 641 11.36 14.32 18.35
C PHE A 641 11.99 15.58 18.95
N GLU A 642 13.29 15.84 18.71
CA GLU A 642 13.94 17.06 19.21
C GLU A 642 13.54 18.32 18.40
N SER A 643 13.20 18.19 17.12
CA SER A 643 12.64 19.29 16.31
C SER A 643 11.20 19.63 16.75
N TRP A 644 10.35 18.63 16.93
CA TRP A 644 9.01 18.80 17.52
C TRP A 644 9.07 19.42 18.92
N LYS A 645 9.99 18.97 19.78
CA LYS A 645 10.19 19.51 21.13
C LYS A 645 10.46 21.02 21.14
N ARG A 646 11.43 21.44 20.31
CA ARG A 646 11.82 22.85 20.16
C ARG A 646 10.72 23.68 19.52
N ALA A 647 10.00 23.14 18.52
CA ALA A 647 8.86 23.81 17.89
C ALA A 647 7.70 24.04 18.87
N ILE A 648 7.36 23.03 19.69
CA ILE A 648 6.35 23.11 20.75
C ILE A 648 6.73 24.20 21.76
N GLU A 649 7.98 24.16 22.27
CA GLU A 649 8.51 25.14 23.23
C GLU A 649 8.52 26.58 22.67
N ALA A 650 8.96 26.76 21.42
CA ALA A 650 9.00 28.06 20.75
C ALA A 650 7.60 28.66 20.50
N ALA A 651 6.59 27.81 20.28
CA ALA A 651 5.19 28.23 20.16
C ALA A 651 4.55 28.60 21.51
N GLY A 652 5.29 28.58 22.63
CA GLY A 652 4.77 28.81 23.97
C GLY A 652 3.86 27.68 24.47
N LEU A 653 3.88 26.53 23.79
CA LEU A 653 3.11 25.36 24.15
C LEU A 653 4.01 24.44 24.99
N SER A 654 3.45 23.74 25.97
CA SER A 654 4.19 22.65 26.62
C SER A 654 3.86 21.33 25.90
N TRP A 655 4.69 20.29 26.05
CA TRP A 655 4.33 18.94 25.57
C TRP A 655 2.98 18.45 26.11
N ASN A 656 2.63 18.91 27.32
CA ASN A 656 1.25 18.91 27.78
C ASN A 656 0.65 20.27 27.37
N PHE A 657 0.28 20.46 26.11
CA PHE A 657 -0.34 21.71 25.64
C PHE A 657 -1.70 21.94 26.34
N ARG A 658 -2.23 20.87 26.94
CA ARG A 658 -3.38 20.85 27.85
C ARG A 658 -3.02 20.71 29.35
N LYS A 659 -1.83 21.13 29.81
CA LYS A 659 -1.65 21.46 31.25
C LYS A 659 -2.72 22.51 31.56
N ALA A 660 -3.69 22.30 32.46
CA ALA A 660 -3.60 21.47 33.66
C ALA A 660 -2.35 21.81 34.48
N GLU A 661 -2.21 23.09 34.80
CA GLU A 661 -1.27 23.56 35.84
C GLU A 661 -1.62 23.02 37.24
N ALA A 662 -2.74 22.30 37.40
CA ALA A 662 -3.07 21.52 38.59
C ALA A 662 -3.77 20.18 38.26
N GLY A 663 -3.08 19.26 37.60
CA GLY A 663 -3.47 17.83 37.59
C GLY A 663 -3.81 17.24 36.22
N GLU A 664 -3.20 16.09 35.97
CA GLU A 664 -3.33 15.20 34.80
C GLU A 664 -4.70 15.24 34.11
N TRP A 665 -4.71 15.32 32.76
CA TRP A 665 -5.92 15.23 31.92
C TRP A 665 -6.52 13.80 31.89
N ASN A 666 -6.38 13.06 32.98
CA ASN A 666 -7.11 11.83 33.25
C ASN A 666 -8.43 12.20 33.95
N VAL A 667 -9.43 12.61 33.15
CA VAL A 667 -10.77 12.98 33.66
C VAL A 667 -11.42 11.82 34.45
N MET A 668 -10.93 10.60 34.26
CA MET A 668 -11.38 9.38 34.92
C MET A 668 -11.16 9.38 36.44
N ASP A 669 -10.07 10.02 36.92
CA ASP A 669 -9.72 9.99 38.34
C ASP A 669 -10.58 10.95 39.18
N THR A 670 -11.11 12.01 38.55
CA THR A 670 -11.97 13.00 39.21
C THR A 670 -13.48 12.72 39.07
N GLN A 671 -13.89 11.94 38.06
CA GLN A 671 -15.32 11.74 37.76
C GLN A 671 -15.97 10.53 38.47
N ARG A 672 -15.21 9.60 39.06
CA ARG A 672 -15.74 8.37 39.70
C ARG A 672 -16.80 8.62 40.78
N GLU A 673 -16.69 9.72 41.51
CA GLU A 673 -17.66 10.10 42.56
C GLU A 673 -18.74 11.05 42.04
N ALA A 674 -18.38 12.03 41.20
CA ALA A 674 -19.33 13.00 40.65
C ALA A 674 -20.41 12.37 39.74
N VAL A 675 -20.05 11.41 38.89
CA VAL A 675 -20.99 10.81 37.92
C VAL A 675 -21.97 9.84 38.57
N ARG A 676 -21.65 9.26 39.72
CA ARG A 676 -22.58 8.41 40.48
C ARG A 676 -23.83 9.18 40.93
N GLY A 677 -23.73 10.50 41.16
CA GLY A 677 -24.88 11.36 41.39
C GLY A 677 -25.72 11.63 40.14
N ALA A 678 -25.08 11.76 38.96
CA ALA A 678 -25.75 12.06 37.69
C ALA A 678 -26.55 10.87 37.13
N ARG A 679 -26.12 9.61 37.35
CA ARG A 679 -26.84 8.41 36.88
C ARG A 679 -28.31 8.37 37.30
N GLY A 680 -28.61 8.75 38.55
CA GLY A 680 -29.97 8.76 39.08
C GLY A 680 -30.92 9.70 38.33
N TRP A 681 -30.41 10.74 37.66
CA TRP A 681 -31.20 11.68 36.86
C TRP A 681 -31.47 11.16 35.44
N PHE A 682 -30.48 10.54 34.80
CA PHE A 682 -30.61 10.02 33.44
C PHE A 682 -31.42 8.72 33.35
N ASP A 683 -31.35 7.85 34.37
CA ASP A 683 -32.19 6.64 34.43
C ASP A 683 -33.69 6.96 34.57
N GLU A 684 -34.04 8.09 35.22
CA GLU A 684 -35.43 8.58 35.27
C GLU A 684 -35.94 9.08 33.91
N ALA A 685 -35.08 9.70 33.10
CA ALA A 685 -35.44 10.15 31.75
C ALA A 685 -35.58 8.97 30.77
N ARG A 686 -34.67 7.99 30.85
CA ARG A 686 -34.63 6.80 29.99
C ARG A 686 -35.88 5.90 30.20
N ASN A 687 -36.41 5.83 31.42
CA ASN A 687 -37.60 5.05 31.76
C ASN A 687 -38.95 5.71 31.40
N LYS A 688 -39.00 6.99 31.00
CA LYS A 688 -40.26 7.73 30.77
C LYS A 688 -40.73 7.81 29.31
N GLN A 689 -40.02 7.16 28.38
CA GLN A 689 -40.40 7.03 26.96
C GLN A 689 -40.78 8.36 26.27
N LEU A 690 -40.13 9.45 26.68
CA LEU A 690 -40.35 10.80 26.16
C LEU A 690 -39.74 10.94 24.75
N ASP A 691 -40.48 11.60 23.86
CA ASP A 691 -40.07 11.84 22.48
C ASP A 691 -38.80 12.71 22.40
N ARG A 692 -37.73 12.16 21.81
CA ARG A 692 -36.45 12.85 21.62
C ARG A 692 -36.57 14.13 20.78
N SER A 693 -37.61 14.27 19.94
CA SER A 693 -37.89 15.52 19.19
C SER A 693 -38.20 16.70 20.11
N THR A 694 -38.68 16.44 21.33
CA THR A 694 -38.99 17.44 22.36
C THR A 694 -37.94 17.54 23.48
N LEU A 695 -36.92 16.66 23.47
CA LEU A 695 -35.86 16.58 24.47
C LEU A 695 -34.47 17.05 23.98
N LEU A 696 -34.33 17.45 22.72
CA LEU A 696 -33.30 18.44 22.39
C LEU A 696 -33.60 19.70 23.23
N PRO A 697 -32.66 20.24 24.02
CA PRO A 697 -32.85 21.54 24.62
C PRO A 697 -32.99 22.55 23.48
N LYS A 698 -34.21 23.06 23.25
CA LYS A 698 -34.43 24.24 22.41
C LYS A 698 -33.71 25.41 23.07
N ASN A 699 -32.44 25.62 22.72
CA ASN A 699 -31.56 26.64 23.25
C ASN A 699 -31.88 27.02 24.70
N THR A 700 -31.75 26.06 25.63
CA THR A 700 -31.62 26.45 27.03
C THR A 700 -30.39 27.34 27.11
N HIS A 701 -30.61 28.62 27.43
CA HIS A 701 -29.56 29.61 27.66
C HIS A 701 -28.76 29.22 28.92
N VAL A 702 -27.95 28.17 28.80
CA VAL A 702 -26.65 28.14 29.47
C VAL A 702 -25.86 29.26 28.81
N ASP A 703 -25.35 30.19 29.60
CA ASP A 703 -24.53 31.27 29.09
C ASP A 703 -23.29 30.66 28.42
N GLN A 704 -23.22 30.71 27.08
CA GLN A 704 -22.16 30.04 26.31
C GLN A 704 -20.76 30.61 26.59
N ASN A 705 -20.68 31.68 27.38
CA ASN A 705 -19.45 32.37 27.74
C ASN A 705 -18.74 31.79 28.98
N ASP A 706 -19.35 30.87 29.75
CA ASP A 706 -18.70 30.25 30.92
C ASP A 706 -18.43 28.74 30.75
N VAL A 707 -17.49 28.43 29.84
CA VAL A 707 -16.93 27.07 29.64
C VAL A 707 -16.21 26.55 30.90
N SER A 708 -15.87 27.41 31.86
CA SER A 708 -15.23 27.00 33.11
C SER A 708 -16.18 26.19 34.00
N SER A 709 -17.47 26.55 34.00
CA SER A 709 -18.54 25.87 34.75
C SER A 709 -18.97 24.51 34.18
N MET A 710 -18.66 24.24 32.91
CA MET A 710 -19.05 22.99 32.23
C MET A 710 -18.24 21.78 32.70
N SER A 711 -18.90 20.63 32.79
CA SER A 711 -18.22 19.32 32.95
C SER A 711 -17.16 19.13 31.86
N PRO A 712 -15.95 18.62 32.16
CA PRO A 712 -14.89 18.45 31.18
C PRO A 712 -15.27 17.57 29.97
N LEU A 713 -16.26 16.68 30.13
CA LEU A 713 -16.76 15.83 29.04
C LEU A 713 -17.73 16.56 28.10
N ASP A 714 -18.39 17.62 28.57
CA ASP A 714 -19.32 18.45 27.80
C ASP A 714 -18.63 19.60 27.06
N ARG A 715 -17.45 20.03 27.53
CA ARG A 715 -16.67 21.11 26.90
C ARG A 715 -16.50 20.87 25.39
N PRO A 716 -16.66 21.92 24.55
CA PRO A 716 -16.41 21.83 23.13
C PRO A 716 -14.99 21.32 22.81
N LEU A 717 -14.88 20.44 21.82
CA LEU A 717 -13.62 19.88 21.32
C LEU A 717 -13.34 20.42 19.90
N PRO A 718 -12.07 20.47 19.46
CA PRO A 718 -11.70 21.02 18.14
C PRO A 718 -12.47 20.40 16.97
N TRP A 719 -12.73 19.08 17.04
CA TRP A 719 -13.44 18.30 16.03
C TRP A 719 -14.95 18.19 16.23
N ASP A 720 -15.57 18.79 17.26
CA ASP A 720 -17.03 18.69 17.47
C ASP A 720 -17.85 19.31 16.32
N HIS A 721 -17.24 20.24 15.58
CA HIS A 721 -17.82 20.84 14.39
C HIS A 721 -17.88 19.86 13.19
N ILE A 722 -17.19 18.72 13.24
CA ILE A 722 -17.32 17.67 12.22
C ILE A 722 -18.43 16.71 12.61
N ASP A 723 -19.29 16.35 11.65
CA ASP A 723 -20.26 15.29 11.83
C ASP A 723 -19.77 13.95 11.27
N CYS A 724 -19.32 13.09 12.19
CA CYS A 724 -18.99 11.70 11.92
C CYS A 724 -20.19 10.76 12.11
N GLY A 725 -21.39 11.28 12.39
CA GLY A 725 -22.59 10.51 12.73
C GLY A 725 -22.60 9.91 14.13
N LEU A 726 -21.57 10.18 14.95
CA LEU A 726 -21.49 9.68 16.32
C LEU A 726 -22.03 10.71 17.31
N ASP A 727 -22.97 10.29 18.15
CA ASP A 727 -23.47 11.15 19.22
C ASP A 727 -22.43 11.31 20.34
N LYS A 728 -22.15 12.56 20.73
CA LYS A 728 -21.22 12.88 21.83
C LYS A 728 -21.76 12.41 23.19
N GLY A 729 -23.08 12.31 23.35
CA GLY A 729 -23.71 11.64 24.50
C GLY A 729 -23.33 10.16 24.57
N TRP A 730 -23.54 9.41 23.48
CA TRP A 730 -23.17 8.01 23.37
C TRP A 730 -21.67 7.73 23.63
N LEU A 731 -20.77 8.60 23.14
CA LEU A 731 -19.32 8.48 23.43
C LEU A 731 -19.01 8.59 24.94
N ARG A 732 -19.78 9.39 25.69
CA ARG A 732 -19.67 9.49 27.17
C ARG A 732 -20.26 8.27 27.87
N ASP A 733 -21.43 7.80 27.43
CA ASP A 733 -22.03 6.57 27.97
C ASP A 733 -21.07 5.38 27.82
N GLU A 734 -20.43 5.23 26.66
CA GLU A 734 -19.40 4.20 26.43
C GLU A 734 -18.14 4.37 27.28
N LEU A 735 -17.73 5.61 27.58
CA LEU A 735 -16.64 5.86 28.52
C LEU A 735 -17.01 5.41 29.94
N MET A 736 -18.25 5.60 30.36
CA MET A 736 -18.75 5.15 31.66
C MET A 736 -18.90 3.62 31.71
N HIS A 737 -19.37 2.99 30.63
CA HIS A 737 -19.35 1.53 30.52
C HIS A 737 -17.93 0.97 30.62
N ALA A 738 -16.93 1.62 30.01
CA ALA A 738 -15.54 1.22 30.16
C ALA A 738 -15.02 1.30 31.60
N LEU A 739 -15.37 2.35 32.34
CA LEU A 739 -14.97 2.52 33.74
C LEU A 739 -15.52 1.44 34.66
N ASP A 740 -16.74 0.97 34.40
CA ASP A 740 -17.38 -0.13 35.11
C ASP A 740 -16.99 -1.52 34.57
N ALA A 741 -16.12 -1.59 33.55
CA ALA A 741 -15.80 -2.80 32.78
C ALA A 741 -17.03 -3.51 32.17
N ALA A 742 -18.09 -2.77 31.88
CA ALA A 742 -19.28 -3.25 31.21
C ALA A 742 -19.03 -3.41 29.69
N LEU A 743 -19.59 -4.48 29.11
CA LEU A 743 -19.57 -4.73 27.67
C LEU A 743 -20.75 -4.07 26.96
N THR A 744 -20.54 -3.70 25.69
CA THR A 744 -21.58 -3.18 24.80
C THR A 744 -21.71 -4.15 23.62
N PRO A 745 -22.89 -4.76 23.39
CA PRO A 745 -23.05 -5.85 22.43
C PRO A 745 -22.90 -5.41 20.97
N ASP A 746 -22.71 -6.38 20.06
CA ASP A 746 -22.67 -6.12 18.62
C ASP A 746 -24.10 -5.90 18.08
N CYS A 747 -24.42 -4.63 17.84
CA CYS A 747 -25.70 -4.16 17.30
C CYS A 747 -26.12 -4.69 15.92
N SER A 748 -25.34 -5.57 15.30
CA SER A 748 -25.66 -6.22 14.02
C SER A 748 -26.22 -7.64 14.20
N PHE A 749 -26.05 -8.22 15.39
CA PHE A 749 -26.55 -9.55 15.76
C PHE A 749 -27.39 -9.53 17.04
N ASP A 750 -27.49 -8.36 17.67
CA ASP A 750 -28.12 -8.09 18.97
C ASP A 750 -28.79 -6.69 18.93
N VAL A 751 -29.20 -6.15 20.07
CA VAL A 751 -29.92 -4.87 20.18
C VAL A 751 -29.07 -3.68 19.69
N CYS A 752 -29.73 -2.75 18.98
CA CYS A 752 -29.11 -1.50 18.50
C CYS A 752 -28.54 -0.66 19.65
N SER A 753 -27.26 -0.26 19.53
CA SER A 753 -26.55 0.56 20.52
C SER A 753 -26.86 2.07 20.44
N GLN A 754 -27.72 2.50 19.49
CA GLN A 754 -28.17 3.88 19.28
C GLN A 754 -27.05 4.94 19.19
N CYS A 755 -25.90 4.58 18.60
CA CYS A 755 -24.72 5.45 18.53
C CYS A 755 -24.84 6.72 17.64
N GLY A 756 -25.97 6.90 16.95
CA GLY A 756 -26.25 8.03 16.04
C GLY A 756 -26.04 7.72 14.55
N VAL A 757 -25.20 6.74 14.20
CA VAL A 757 -24.69 6.61 12.82
C VAL A 757 -25.71 6.07 11.81
N CYS A 758 -26.56 5.12 12.20
CA CYS A 758 -27.48 4.49 11.26
C CYS A 758 -28.68 5.41 10.95
N GLY A 759 -28.90 5.71 9.67
CA GLY A 759 -29.97 6.59 9.21
C GLY A 759 -29.98 6.76 7.68
N ASP A 760 -30.78 7.70 7.18
CA ASP A 760 -30.92 7.95 5.74
C ASP A 760 -29.66 8.56 5.11
N GLU A 761 -28.87 9.31 5.89
CA GLU A 761 -27.71 10.08 5.41
C GLU A 761 -26.43 9.21 5.30
N LEU A 762 -26.11 8.41 6.32
CA LEU A 762 -24.90 7.57 6.39
C LEU A 762 -25.18 6.08 6.15
N GLY A 763 -26.42 5.74 5.81
CA GLY A 763 -26.87 4.37 5.60
C GLY A 763 -26.99 3.54 6.89
N ASN A 764 -27.01 2.21 6.72
CA ASN A 764 -27.18 1.24 7.81
C ASN A 764 -26.10 0.14 7.75
N ASN A 765 -25.98 -0.67 8.81
CA ASN A 765 -25.13 -1.86 8.77
C ASN A 765 -25.63 -2.82 7.69
N VAL A 766 -24.76 -3.14 6.71
CA VAL A 766 -24.98 -4.18 5.71
C VAL A 766 -24.12 -5.38 6.10
N VAL A 767 -24.75 -6.40 6.68
CA VAL A 767 -24.12 -7.70 6.96
C VAL A 767 -24.76 -8.73 6.04
N ILE A 768 -23.96 -9.38 5.21
CA ILE A 768 -24.46 -10.30 4.18
C ILE A 768 -24.50 -11.73 4.76
N GLU A 769 -25.61 -12.43 4.51
CA GLU A 769 -25.76 -13.83 4.93
C GLU A 769 -24.72 -14.71 4.20
N PRO A 770 -24.00 -15.59 4.92
CA PRO A 770 -22.99 -16.44 4.31
C PRO A 770 -23.63 -17.51 3.40
N PRO A 771 -22.95 -17.95 2.33
CA PRO A 771 -23.40 -19.09 1.55
C PRO A 771 -23.61 -20.33 2.42
N ASN A 772 -24.72 -21.06 2.20
CA ASN A 772 -25.17 -22.18 3.03
C ASN A 772 -24.17 -23.35 3.15
N GLU A 773 -23.25 -23.49 2.20
CA GLU A 773 -22.30 -24.61 2.14
C GLU A 773 -20.86 -24.11 2.05
N ILE A 774 -19.98 -24.74 2.84
CA ILE A 774 -18.52 -24.64 2.67
C ILE A 774 -18.12 -25.84 1.80
N PRO A 775 -17.60 -25.64 0.57
CA PRO A 775 -17.23 -26.76 -0.27
C PRO A 775 -16.04 -27.53 0.33
N PRO A 776 -15.92 -28.84 0.11
CA PRO A 776 -14.76 -29.60 0.55
C PRO A 776 -13.49 -29.09 -0.15
N LEU A 777 -12.38 -29.03 0.58
CA LEU A 777 -11.09 -28.67 -0.02
C LEU A 777 -10.62 -29.78 -0.97
N ARG A 778 -10.39 -29.43 -2.23
CA ARG A 778 -9.74 -30.27 -3.24
C ARG A 778 -8.24 -30.28 -2.97
N THR A 779 -7.79 -31.17 -2.09
CA THR A 779 -6.36 -31.45 -1.97
C THR A 779 -5.86 -32.03 -3.30
N LYS A 780 -4.77 -31.48 -3.85
CA LYS A 780 -3.93 -32.26 -4.76
C LYS A 780 -3.53 -33.50 -3.97
N ALA A 781 -3.81 -34.69 -4.49
CA ALA A 781 -3.48 -35.94 -3.83
C ALA A 781 -1.96 -36.06 -3.70
N THR A 782 -1.40 -35.60 -2.58
CA THR A 782 -0.04 -35.91 -2.19
C THR A 782 -0.03 -37.37 -1.78
N VAL A 783 0.16 -38.24 -2.78
CA VAL A 783 0.56 -39.62 -2.58
C VAL A 783 1.88 -39.57 -1.82
N ASP A 784 1.78 -39.85 -0.52
CA ASP A 784 2.86 -40.36 0.31
C ASP A 784 4.06 -39.44 0.60
N GLY A 785 3.88 -38.13 0.46
CA GLY A 785 4.92 -37.15 0.81
C GLY A 785 6.20 -37.22 -0.05
N ILE A 786 6.19 -38.02 -1.12
CA ILE A 786 7.24 -37.98 -2.15
C ILE A 786 6.87 -36.85 -3.11
N VAL A 787 7.60 -35.75 -3.00
CA VAL A 787 7.48 -34.64 -3.94
C VAL A 787 8.37 -34.98 -5.13
N GLU A 788 7.79 -35.61 -6.16
CA GLU A 788 8.48 -35.95 -7.41
C GLU A 788 9.14 -34.71 -7.99
N GLU A 789 10.47 -34.75 -8.21
CA GLU A 789 11.24 -33.61 -8.73
C GLU A 789 10.62 -33.11 -10.04
N PHE A 790 10.27 -31.82 -10.12
CA PHE A 790 9.63 -31.25 -11.31
C PHE A 790 10.51 -31.50 -12.55
N VAL A 791 10.00 -32.33 -13.47
CA VAL A 791 10.60 -32.60 -14.77
C VAL A 791 9.89 -31.74 -15.81
N PRO A 792 10.57 -30.81 -16.48
CA PRO A 792 9.97 -30.04 -17.57
C PRO A 792 9.50 -30.92 -18.73
N ALA A 793 8.30 -30.64 -19.24
CA ALA A 793 7.79 -31.22 -20.48
C ALA A 793 8.37 -30.51 -21.73
N GLN A 794 8.76 -29.24 -21.55
CA GLN A 794 9.41 -28.40 -22.55
C GLN A 794 10.30 -27.40 -21.83
N LYS A 795 11.35 -26.92 -22.53
CA LYS A 795 12.13 -25.78 -22.09
C LYS A 795 12.25 -24.79 -23.26
N VAL A 796 11.78 -23.57 -23.05
CA VAL A 796 11.75 -22.51 -24.07
C VAL A 796 12.77 -21.44 -23.67
N ARG A 797 13.57 -20.99 -24.63
CA ARG A 797 14.52 -19.88 -24.48
C ARG A 797 14.05 -18.70 -25.31
N ILE A 798 14.07 -17.51 -24.73
CA ILE A 798 13.93 -16.26 -25.46
C ILE A 798 15.27 -15.51 -25.53
N LEU A 799 15.46 -14.81 -26.64
CA LEU A 799 16.32 -13.63 -26.76
C LEU A 799 15.41 -12.41 -26.66
N TYR A 800 15.74 -11.46 -25.78
CA TYR A 800 14.93 -10.26 -25.60
C TYR A 800 15.77 -9.00 -25.45
N ALA A 801 15.17 -7.86 -25.78
CA ALA A 801 15.72 -6.55 -25.52
C ALA A 801 15.26 -6.01 -24.17
N LYS A 802 16.09 -5.18 -23.53
CA LYS A 802 15.76 -4.37 -22.34
C LYS A 802 16.19 -2.94 -22.63
N THR A 803 15.25 -2.09 -23.04
CA THR A 803 15.50 -0.74 -23.56
C THR A 803 14.53 0.27 -22.92
N GLY A 804 14.65 1.55 -23.29
CA GLY A 804 13.73 2.60 -22.84
C GLY A 804 13.56 2.68 -21.31
N PRO A 805 12.34 2.86 -20.79
CA PRO A 805 12.07 2.92 -19.35
C PRO A 805 12.41 1.61 -18.64
N MET A 806 12.37 0.47 -19.33
CA MET A 806 12.69 -0.84 -18.76
C MET A 806 14.19 -1.02 -18.44
N THR A 807 15.05 -0.07 -18.79
CA THR A 807 16.41 0.03 -18.23
C THR A 807 16.41 0.35 -16.72
N MET A 808 15.37 1.03 -16.21
CA MET A 808 15.23 1.50 -14.82
C MET A 808 14.69 0.45 -13.82
N ILE A 809 14.20 -0.71 -14.30
CA ILE A 809 13.79 -1.81 -13.42
C ILE A 809 14.98 -2.71 -13.06
N SER A 810 15.01 -3.14 -11.79
CA SER A 810 16.03 -4.06 -11.28
C SER A 810 15.85 -5.47 -11.85
N ASN A 811 16.88 -6.31 -11.78
CA ASN A 811 16.75 -7.70 -12.20
C ASN A 811 15.73 -8.49 -11.36
N LEU A 812 15.56 -8.19 -10.06
CA LEU A 812 14.56 -8.88 -9.23
C LEU A 812 13.13 -8.48 -9.64
N ASP A 813 12.95 -7.21 -9.99
CA ASP A 813 11.66 -6.67 -10.43
C ASP A 813 11.30 -7.15 -11.85
N LEU A 814 12.28 -7.24 -12.76
CA LEU A 814 12.12 -7.89 -14.06
C LEU A 814 11.66 -9.35 -13.95
N TRP A 815 12.19 -10.11 -12.98
CA TRP A 815 11.73 -11.47 -12.73
C TRP A 815 10.27 -11.52 -12.26
N ARG A 816 9.85 -10.60 -11.38
CA ARG A 816 8.43 -10.47 -10.96
C ARG A 816 7.53 -10.09 -12.13
N LEU A 817 7.97 -9.14 -12.95
CA LEU A 817 7.26 -8.68 -14.15
C LEU A 817 7.06 -9.84 -15.14
N MET A 818 8.12 -10.59 -15.46
CA MET A 818 8.06 -11.77 -16.32
C MET A 818 7.15 -12.86 -15.74
N ASP A 819 7.22 -13.11 -14.44
CA ASP A 819 6.36 -14.07 -13.75
C ASP A 819 4.86 -13.69 -13.87
N ARG A 820 4.52 -12.43 -13.58
CA ARG A 820 3.15 -11.89 -13.78
C ARG A 820 2.72 -11.97 -15.25
N ALA A 821 3.61 -11.64 -16.18
CA ALA A 821 3.33 -11.71 -17.62
C ALA A 821 3.05 -13.15 -18.08
N THR A 822 3.79 -14.15 -17.59
CA THR A 822 3.49 -15.57 -17.90
C THR A 822 2.14 -16.01 -17.37
N LEU A 823 1.72 -15.52 -16.19
CA LEU A 823 0.41 -15.87 -15.61
C LEU A 823 -0.74 -15.23 -16.41
N ARG A 824 -0.61 -13.95 -16.81
CA ARG A 824 -1.57 -13.28 -17.72
C ARG A 824 -1.63 -13.94 -19.10
N ALA A 825 -0.49 -14.39 -19.61
CA ALA A 825 -0.37 -15.10 -20.89
C ALA A 825 -0.90 -16.55 -20.83
N GLN A 826 -1.35 -17.03 -19.66
CA GLN A 826 -1.78 -18.41 -19.41
C GLN A 826 -0.72 -19.47 -19.80
N ILE A 827 0.56 -19.10 -19.69
CA ILE A 827 1.68 -20.00 -20.02
C ILE A 827 1.78 -21.09 -18.93
N PRO A 828 1.87 -22.38 -19.30
CA PRO A 828 1.93 -23.51 -18.35
C PRO A 828 3.33 -23.62 -17.74
N LEU A 829 3.70 -22.62 -16.93
CA LEU A 829 5.01 -22.51 -16.31
C LEU A 829 5.21 -23.55 -15.20
N GLY A 830 6.40 -24.16 -15.15
CA GLY A 830 6.80 -25.04 -14.07
C GLY A 830 7.11 -24.30 -12.76
N TYR A 831 7.03 -25.00 -11.63
CA TYR A 831 7.40 -24.45 -10.32
C TYR A 831 8.39 -25.34 -9.59
N SER A 832 9.14 -24.74 -8.66
CA SER A 832 9.98 -25.48 -7.74
C SER A 832 9.15 -26.18 -6.67
N ASN A 833 9.59 -27.39 -6.30
CA ASN A 833 8.98 -28.21 -5.24
C ASN A 833 9.38 -27.76 -3.82
N GLN A 834 9.44 -26.45 -3.60
CA GLN A 834 9.85 -25.84 -2.34
C GLN A 834 8.63 -25.36 -1.54
N ILE A 835 8.87 -25.01 -0.28
CA ILE A 835 7.83 -24.50 0.65
C ILE A 835 7.12 -23.28 0.07
N HIS A 836 7.89 -22.41 -0.60
CA HIS A 836 7.37 -21.38 -1.48
C HIS A 836 7.70 -21.81 -2.92
N PRO A 837 6.70 -22.21 -3.73
CA PRO A 837 6.94 -22.61 -5.10
C PRO A 837 7.42 -21.39 -5.90
N HIS A 838 8.65 -21.46 -6.40
CA HIS A 838 9.22 -20.41 -7.25
C HIS A 838 9.02 -20.78 -8.73
N PRO A 839 8.65 -19.81 -9.60
CA PRO A 839 8.53 -20.04 -11.03
C PRO A 839 9.86 -20.54 -11.62
N LYS A 840 9.80 -21.50 -12.54
CA LYS A 840 10.98 -22.03 -13.24
C LYS A 840 11.38 -21.15 -14.42
N ILE A 841 11.72 -19.91 -14.09
CA ILE A 841 12.37 -18.94 -14.96
C ILE A 841 13.87 -18.94 -14.61
N ALA A 842 14.76 -18.68 -15.58
CA ALA A 842 16.18 -18.47 -15.33
C ALA A 842 16.79 -17.51 -16.36
N ASN A 843 17.31 -16.37 -15.92
CA ASN A 843 18.09 -15.47 -16.77
C ASN A 843 19.57 -15.89 -16.85
N ALA A 844 20.30 -15.31 -17.81
CA ALA A 844 21.73 -15.53 -17.99
C ALA A 844 22.58 -14.77 -16.95
N TYR A 845 22.96 -13.53 -17.26
CA TYR A 845 23.54 -12.58 -16.31
C TYR A 845 22.64 -11.37 -16.20
N ALA A 846 22.38 -10.92 -14.98
CA ALA A 846 21.65 -9.69 -14.73
C ALA A 846 22.34 -8.52 -15.43
N LEU A 847 21.60 -7.83 -16.31
CA LEU A 847 22.01 -6.55 -16.85
C LEU A 847 22.03 -5.52 -15.69
N PRO A 848 23.09 -4.70 -15.54
CA PRO A 848 23.10 -3.63 -14.54
C PRO A 848 21.95 -2.64 -14.73
N LEU A 849 21.56 -1.98 -13.63
CA LEU A 849 20.54 -0.94 -13.63
C LEU A 849 20.98 0.23 -14.51
N GLY A 850 20.08 0.80 -15.32
CA GLY A 850 20.40 1.88 -16.26
C GLY A 850 21.01 1.44 -17.58
N MET A 851 21.59 0.24 -17.65
CA MET A 851 22.07 -0.32 -18.91
C MET A 851 20.93 -0.81 -19.80
N SER A 852 21.18 -0.79 -21.10
CA SER A 852 20.30 -1.34 -22.14
C SER A 852 20.92 -2.57 -22.80
N SER A 853 20.11 -3.36 -23.49
CA SER A 853 20.57 -4.58 -24.16
C SER A 853 19.60 -5.02 -25.24
N GLU A 854 20.10 -5.68 -26.27
CA GLU A 854 19.34 -6.49 -27.24
C GLU A 854 19.71 -7.98 -27.17
N ALA A 855 20.62 -8.37 -26.26
CA ALA A 855 21.14 -9.72 -26.16
C ALA A 855 20.80 -10.41 -24.82
N GLU A 856 19.67 -10.10 -24.20
CA GLU A 856 19.27 -10.77 -22.97
C GLU A 856 18.71 -12.17 -23.25
N LEU A 857 19.15 -13.15 -22.46
CA LEU A 857 18.65 -14.53 -22.54
C LEU A 857 17.89 -14.92 -21.28
N MET A 858 16.74 -15.57 -21.48
CA MET A 858 15.92 -16.14 -20.41
C MET A 858 15.34 -17.51 -20.81
N ASP A 859 15.51 -18.49 -19.94
CA ASP A 859 14.95 -19.83 -20.04
C ASP A 859 13.65 -19.94 -19.22
N PHE A 860 12.64 -20.58 -19.77
CA PHE A 860 11.37 -20.95 -19.13
C PHE A 860 11.21 -22.48 -19.21
N GLU A 861 11.01 -23.13 -18.07
CA GLU A 861 10.66 -24.55 -18.01
C GLU A 861 9.14 -24.70 -17.89
N LEU A 862 8.51 -25.42 -18.81
CA LEU A 862 7.05 -25.57 -18.85
C LEU A 862 6.61 -26.94 -18.31
N SER A 863 5.47 -26.97 -17.61
CA SER A 863 4.83 -28.20 -17.14
C SER A 863 4.14 -28.98 -18.27
N GLU A 864 3.73 -28.27 -19.32
CA GLU A 864 3.06 -28.82 -20.50
C GLU A 864 3.74 -28.27 -21.77
N ARG A 865 3.59 -28.98 -22.90
CA ARG A 865 4.16 -28.50 -24.18
C ARG A 865 3.25 -27.44 -24.78
N MET A 866 3.83 -26.32 -25.18
CA MET A 866 3.18 -25.22 -25.88
C MET A 866 3.87 -25.02 -27.24
N ASP A 867 3.15 -24.57 -28.25
CA ASP A 867 3.79 -24.15 -29.49
C ASP A 867 4.69 -22.93 -29.23
N VAL A 868 5.88 -22.90 -29.84
CA VAL A 868 6.89 -21.86 -29.56
C VAL A 868 6.46 -20.50 -30.13
N SER A 869 5.74 -20.47 -31.26
CA SER A 869 5.19 -19.23 -31.82
C SER A 869 4.01 -18.71 -31.00
N GLN A 870 3.18 -19.63 -30.47
CA GLN A 870 2.12 -19.30 -29.53
C GLN A 870 2.70 -18.75 -28.21
N PHE A 871 3.73 -19.38 -27.64
CA PHE A 871 4.43 -18.91 -26.44
C PHE A 871 4.99 -17.49 -26.66
N ARG A 872 5.70 -17.26 -27.77
CA ARG A 872 6.26 -15.94 -28.11
C ARG A 872 5.16 -14.88 -28.18
N THR A 873 4.08 -15.17 -28.90
CA THR A 873 2.98 -14.24 -29.14
C THR A 873 2.24 -13.93 -27.84
N ALA A 874 1.93 -14.94 -27.03
CA ALA A 874 1.23 -14.79 -25.77
C ALA A 874 2.07 -14.03 -24.73
N LEU A 875 3.37 -14.31 -24.62
CA LEU A 875 4.25 -13.58 -23.70
C LEU A 875 4.47 -12.13 -24.17
N ALA A 876 4.78 -11.90 -25.44
CA ALA A 876 5.03 -10.55 -25.98
C ALA A 876 3.82 -9.63 -25.81
N ALA A 877 2.59 -10.14 -25.96
CA ALA A 877 1.37 -9.38 -25.72
C ALA A 877 1.18 -8.92 -24.25
N GLN A 878 1.97 -9.47 -23.31
CA GLN A 878 1.89 -9.17 -21.88
C GLN A 878 3.09 -8.38 -21.34
N LEU A 879 4.08 -8.06 -22.19
CA LEU A 879 5.26 -7.27 -21.82
C LEU A 879 5.04 -5.77 -22.14
N PRO A 880 5.59 -4.85 -21.34
CA PRO A 880 5.55 -3.42 -21.61
C PRO A 880 6.54 -3.01 -22.69
N GLU A 881 6.47 -1.75 -23.13
CA GLU A 881 7.40 -1.19 -24.10
C GLU A 881 8.85 -1.26 -23.58
N GLY A 882 9.78 -1.64 -24.46
CA GLY A 882 11.19 -1.84 -24.11
C GLY A 882 11.53 -3.21 -23.51
N LEU A 883 10.60 -4.19 -23.55
CA LEU A 883 10.86 -5.62 -23.30
C LEU A 883 10.46 -6.48 -24.51
N ASP A 884 11.14 -6.29 -25.64
CA ASP A 884 10.82 -6.95 -26.92
C ASP A 884 11.41 -8.36 -27.03
N ILE A 885 10.60 -9.36 -27.44
CA ILE A 885 11.10 -10.72 -27.73
C ILE A 885 11.60 -10.80 -29.17
N LEU A 886 12.92 -10.91 -29.34
CA LEU A 886 13.61 -10.92 -30.63
C LEU A 886 13.63 -12.31 -31.26
N ASP A 887 14.01 -13.33 -30.48
CA ASP A 887 14.02 -14.75 -30.87
C ASP A 887 13.37 -15.61 -29.77
N CYS A 888 12.81 -16.76 -30.15
CA CYS A 888 12.20 -17.72 -29.24
C CYS A 888 12.31 -19.13 -29.81
N ARG A 889 12.95 -20.05 -29.06
CA ARG A 889 13.23 -21.43 -29.50
C ARG A 889 13.12 -22.43 -28.37
N GLU A 890 12.73 -23.67 -28.70
CA GLU A 890 12.84 -24.79 -27.77
C GLU A 890 14.31 -25.20 -27.61
N VAL A 891 14.72 -25.52 -26.38
CA VAL A 891 16.07 -25.97 -26.03
C VAL A 891 16.00 -27.27 -25.23
N GLU A 892 17.08 -28.05 -25.24
CA GLU A 892 17.08 -29.37 -24.59
C GLU A 892 16.82 -29.26 -23.07
N ALA A 893 15.76 -29.94 -22.63
CA ALA A 893 15.29 -29.89 -21.24
C ALA A 893 16.00 -30.89 -20.30
N ARG A 894 16.84 -31.79 -20.84
CA ARG A 894 17.54 -32.85 -20.09
C ARG A 894 19.04 -32.84 -20.38
N GLY A 895 19.86 -32.88 -19.33
CA GLY A 895 21.32 -32.90 -19.44
C GLY A 895 22.01 -32.73 -18.08
N LYS A 896 23.35 -32.63 -18.07
CA LYS A 896 24.07 -32.14 -16.87
C LYS A 896 23.52 -30.76 -16.48
N LYS A 897 23.58 -30.40 -15.18
CA LYS A 897 23.15 -29.09 -14.65
C LYS A 897 24.05 -27.95 -15.14
N VAL A 898 23.91 -27.59 -16.41
CA VAL A 898 24.55 -26.45 -17.05
C VAL A 898 23.58 -25.27 -16.93
N THR A 899 23.96 -24.25 -16.18
CA THR A 899 23.15 -23.02 -16.06
C THR A 899 23.28 -22.18 -17.33
N LEU A 900 22.26 -21.38 -17.63
CA LEU A 900 22.30 -20.46 -18.77
C LEU A 900 23.54 -19.55 -18.72
N ALA A 901 23.87 -19.01 -17.55
CA ALA A 901 25.12 -18.27 -17.28
C ALA A 901 26.39 -19.06 -17.64
N SER A 902 26.48 -20.35 -17.27
CA SER A 902 27.70 -21.15 -17.47
C SER A 902 27.99 -21.53 -18.92
N LEU A 903 27.07 -21.24 -19.85
CA LEU A 903 27.30 -21.41 -21.29
C LEU A 903 28.02 -20.20 -21.92
N LEU A 904 28.07 -19.07 -21.21
CA LEU A 904 28.65 -17.82 -21.68
C LEU A 904 30.14 -17.73 -21.37
N GLN A 905 30.90 -17.12 -22.28
CA GLN A 905 32.30 -16.79 -22.06
C GLN A 905 32.58 -15.31 -22.16
N HIS A 906 31.97 -14.64 -23.15
CA HIS A 906 32.18 -13.22 -23.39
C HIS A 906 30.84 -12.50 -23.61
N ALA A 907 30.87 -11.19 -23.50
CA ALA A 907 29.78 -10.31 -23.89
C ALA A 907 30.36 -9.10 -24.64
N GLU A 908 29.69 -8.71 -25.71
CA GLU A 908 29.99 -7.50 -26.48
C GLU A 908 29.10 -6.36 -25.98
N TYR A 909 29.71 -5.20 -25.79
CA TYR A 909 29.02 -3.98 -25.44
C TYR A 909 29.48 -2.83 -26.33
N VAL A 910 28.59 -1.87 -26.55
CA VAL A 910 28.94 -0.51 -26.97
C VAL A 910 28.68 0.41 -25.78
N VAL A 911 29.69 1.19 -25.41
CA VAL A 911 29.61 2.18 -24.33
C VAL A 911 29.78 3.58 -24.87
N CYS A 912 29.11 4.55 -24.26
CA CYS A 912 29.34 5.97 -24.47
C CYS A 912 30.17 6.51 -23.29
N LEU A 913 31.37 7.00 -23.59
CA LEU A 913 32.27 7.62 -22.63
C LEU A 913 32.36 9.13 -22.91
N GLU A 914 32.45 9.93 -21.85
CA GLU A 914 32.63 11.37 -21.94
C GLU A 914 33.89 11.83 -21.20
N ALA A 915 34.70 12.64 -21.86
CA ALA A 915 35.79 13.42 -21.32
C ALA A 915 35.22 14.79 -20.85
N THR A 916 34.81 14.86 -19.58
CA THR A 916 33.96 15.95 -19.07
C THR A 916 34.65 17.32 -19.01
N SER A 917 35.98 17.38 -19.00
CA SER A 917 36.76 18.62 -19.06
C SER A 917 37.09 19.02 -20.51
N ASP A 918 38.26 18.61 -21.00
CA ASP A 918 38.76 18.89 -22.35
C ASP A 918 38.58 17.67 -23.28
N PRO A 919 38.37 17.87 -24.60
CA PRO A 919 38.37 16.79 -25.59
C PRO A 919 39.57 15.84 -25.45
N LEU A 920 39.36 14.57 -25.82
CA LEU A 920 40.36 13.52 -25.71
C LEU A 920 40.60 12.88 -27.07
N ASP A 921 41.85 12.55 -27.39
CA ASP A 921 42.16 11.65 -28.51
C ASP A 921 41.77 10.22 -28.12
N TRP A 922 40.56 9.82 -28.52
CA TRP A 922 40.00 8.52 -28.18
C TRP A 922 40.67 7.37 -28.93
N ALA A 923 41.25 7.63 -30.11
CA ALA A 923 42.00 6.62 -30.85
C ALA A 923 43.33 6.31 -30.14
N ALA A 924 44.05 7.34 -29.69
CA ALA A 924 45.23 7.18 -28.85
C ALA A 924 44.88 6.53 -27.49
N ALA A 925 43.75 6.91 -26.88
CA ALA A 925 43.31 6.33 -25.61
C ALA A 925 42.99 4.82 -25.72
N VAL A 926 42.37 4.37 -26.82
CA VAL A 926 42.18 2.93 -27.08
C VAL A 926 43.52 2.19 -27.13
N VAL A 927 44.50 2.71 -27.87
CA VAL A 927 45.84 2.10 -27.97
C VAL A 927 46.55 2.07 -26.60
N GLN A 928 46.39 3.11 -25.77
CA GLN A 928 46.91 3.13 -24.40
C GLN A 928 46.25 2.06 -23.50
N VAL A 929 44.93 1.86 -23.61
CA VAL A 929 44.22 0.79 -22.87
C VAL A 929 44.66 -0.59 -23.33
N GLU A 930 44.86 -0.80 -24.63
CA GLU A 930 45.40 -2.06 -25.16
C GLU A 930 46.82 -2.34 -24.65
N ALA A 931 47.65 -1.30 -24.53
CA ALA A 931 49.02 -1.38 -24.02
C ALA A 931 49.14 -1.56 -22.50
N LEU A 932 48.07 -1.40 -21.71
CA LEU A 932 48.09 -1.72 -20.28
C LEU A 932 48.35 -3.22 -20.06
N GLU A 933 49.33 -3.56 -19.23
CA GLU A 933 49.56 -4.93 -18.75
C GLU A 933 48.59 -5.29 -17.59
N GLU A 934 48.40 -4.37 -16.64
CA GLU A 934 47.61 -4.58 -15.44
C GLU A 934 46.73 -3.38 -15.08
N CYS A 935 45.56 -3.64 -14.51
CA CYS A 935 44.71 -2.63 -13.89
C CYS A 935 43.92 -3.27 -12.74
N PHE A 936 44.20 -2.86 -11.50
CA PHE A 936 43.63 -3.49 -10.30
C PHE A 936 42.38 -2.76 -9.78
N VAL A 937 41.34 -3.54 -9.47
CA VAL A 937 40.09 -3.05 -8.85
C VAL A 937 39.87 -3.75 -7.52
N LYS A 938 39.56 -2.98 -6.47
CA LYS A 938 39.22 -3.50 -5.13
C LYS A 938 37.84 -4.15 -5.15
N ARG A 939 37.78 -5.49 -5.05
CA ARG A 939 36.53 -6.26 -4.94
C ARG A 939 36.26 -6.61 -3.47
N LYS A 940 35.07 -6.29 -2.98
CA LYS A 940 34.59 -6.79 -1.67
C LYS A 940 33.87 -8.13 -1.85
N THR A 941 34.43 -9.19 -1.30
CA THR A 941 33.84 -10.54 -1.35
C THR A 941 32.54 -10.62 -0.54
N LYS A 942 31.72 -11.67 -0.77
CA LYS A 942 30.51 -11.97 0.04
C LYS A 942 30.80 -12.19 1.53
N ARG A 943 32.07 -12.36 1.94
CA ARG A 943 32.51 -12.47 3.35
C ARG A 943 33.12 -11.16 3.89
N GLY A 944 33.00 -10.05 3.15
CA GLY A 944 33.47 -8.73 3.56
C GLY A 944 34.97 -8.45 3.35
N LYS A 945 35.80 -9.46 3.07
CA LYS A 945 37.22 -9.30 2.70
C LYS A 945 37.33 -8.50 1.40
N ILE A 946 38.21 -7.50 1.37
CA ILE A 946 38.63 -6.77 0.17
C ILE A 946 39.82 -7.53 -0.46
N GLU A 947 39.80 -7.66 -1.78
CA GLU A 947 40.88 -8.24 -2.58
C GLU A 947 41.09 -7.40 -3.85
N ASP A 948 42.33 -7.27 -4.29
CA ASP A 948 42.66 -6.60 -5.55
C ASP A 948 42.53 -7.59 -6.71
N VAL A 949 41.81 -7.19 -7.76
CA VAL A 949 41.51 -8.02 -8.93
C VAL A 949 42.02 -7.30 -10.17
N ASN A 950 42.98 -7.89 -10.88
CA ASN A 950 43.40 -7.38 -12.18
C ASN A 950 42.25 -7.58 -13.20
N VAL A 951 41.70 -6.48 -13.75
CA VAL A 951 40.60 -6.51 -14.72
C VAL A 951 41.08 -6.43 -16.17
N ARG A 952 42.33 -6.05 -16.43
CA ARG A 952 42.88 -5.95 -17.80
C ARG A 952 42.84 -7.29 -18.57
N PRO A 953 43.13 -8.46 -17.97
CA PRO A 953 42.95 -9.77 -18.61
C PRO A 953 41.49 -10.14 -18.94
N ARG A 954 40.51 -9.34 -18.52
CA ARG A 954 39.09 -9.53 -18.84
C ARG A 954 38.65 -8.77 -20.07
N LEU A 955 39.50 -7.90 -20.64
CA LEU A 955 39.26 -7.22 -21.90
C LEU A 955 39.90 -8.04 -23.02
N VAL A 956 39.08 -8.50 -23.97
CA VAL A 956 39.48 -9.37 -25.08
C VAL A 956 39.64 -8.59 -26.38
N GLU A 957 38.67 -7.73 -26.70
CA GLU A 957 38.72 -6.81 -27.84
C GLU A 957 38.30 -5.42 -27.41
N LEU A 958 38.90 -4.39 -28.02
CA LEU A 958 38.54 -2.99 -27.86
C LEU A 958 38.60 -2.30 -29.23
N ALA A 959 37.65 -1.42 -29.53
CA ALA A 959 37.68 -0.58 -30.73
C ALA A 959 36.81 0.67 -30.54
N LEU A 960 37.12 1.73 -31.26
CA LEU A 960 36.13 2.80 -31.48
C LEU A 960 34.95 2.26 -32.29
N ALA A 961 33.75 2.70 -31.95
CA ALA A 961 32.51 2.41 -32.67
C ALA A 961 31.98 3.69 -33.31
N THR A 962 31.32 3.58 -34.46
CA THR A 962 30.57 4.72 -35.01
C THR A 962 29.24 4.88 -34.27
N PRO A 963 28.65 6.09 -34.22
CA PRO A 963 27.32 6.30 -33.65
C PRO A 963 26.24 5.39 -34.28
N GLN A 964 26.39 5.04 -35.57
CA GLN A 964 25.48 4.13 -36.28
C GLN A 964 25.65 2.65 -35.85
N GLN A 965 26.84 2.26 -35.38
CA GLN A 965 27.08 0.94 -34.76
C GLN A 965 26.58 0.85 -33.31
N ALA A 966 26.15 1.97 -32.71
CA ALA A 966 25.55 2.00 -31.37
C ALA A 966 24.02 1.81 -31.37
N LEU A 967 23.36 1.73 -32.53
CA LEU A 967 21.92 1.45 -32.63
C LEU A 967 21.66 0.00 -32.20
N PRO A 968 20.80 -0.27 -31.19
CA PRO A 968 19.54 0.43 -30.92
C PRO A 968 19.55 1.36 -29.71
N VAL A 969 20.69 1.97 -29.36
CA VAL A 969 20.73 3.11 -28.44
C VAL A 969 20.03 4.31 -29.10
N ARG A 970 18.70 4.39 -28.95
CA ARG A 970 17.91 5.62 -29.12
C ARG A 970 18.24 6.61 -27.99
N LEU A 971 19.48 7.07 -27.94
CA LEU A 971 19.82 8.35 -27.33
C LEU A 971 19.35 9.42 -28.31
N HIS A 972 18.05 9.74 -28.28
CA HIS A 972 17.53 10.99 -28.86
C HIS A 972 18.04 12.14 -27.99
N VAL A 973 19.30 12.50 -28.18
CA VAL A 973 19.94 13.72 -27.66
C VAL A 973 20.28 14.55 -28.88
N GLU A 974 19.27 15.22 -29.44
CA GLU A 974 19.36 15.91 -30.73
C GLU A 974 20.38 17.06 -30.73
N GLU A 975 20.85 17.50 -29.55
CA GLU A 975 21.79 18.61 -29.35
C GLU A 975 23.27 18.19 -29.22
N GLU A 976 23.60 16.91 -28.96
CA GLU A 976 24.99 16.45 -28.76
C GLU A 976 25.58 15.68 -29.97
N TYR A 977 24.81 15.47 -31.03
CA TYR A 977 25.24 14.66 -32.19
C TYR A 977 26.30 15.32 -33.09
N GLU A 978 26.47 16.65 -33.03
CA GLU A 978 27.43 17.36 -33.89
C GLU A 978 28.89 17.15 -33.44
N ASP A 979 29.16 17.13 -32.13
CA ASP A 979 30.50 16.91 -31.54
C ASP A 979 31.02 15.46 -31.72
N ALA A 980 30.16 14.50 -32.05
CA ALA A 980 30.51 13.08 -32.15
C ALA A 980 30.95 12.63 -33.56
N MET A 981 30.92 13.52 -34.56
CA MET A 981 31.11 13.15 -35.98
C MET A 981 32.56 13.17 -36.49
N ASP A 982 33.51 13.81 -35.79
CA ASP A 982 34.93 13.75 -36.14
C ASP A 982 35.67 12.52 -35.55
N GLY A 983 35.05 11.87 -34.54
CA GLY A 983 35.35 10.53 -34.06
C GLY A 983 36.75 10.27 -33.52
N THR A 984 37.61 11.30 -33.44
CA THR A 984 39.04 11.14 -33.11
C THR A 984 39.52 12.09 -32.03
N THR A 985 38.99 13.32 -31.92
CA THR A 985 39.33 14.23 -30.79
C THR A 985 38.09 15.00 -30.34
N ALA A 986 37.28 14.35 -29.52
CA ALA A 986 35.98 14.85 -29.07
C ALA A 986 35.82 14.71 -27.55
N ARG A 987 34.80 15.36 -26.98
CA ARG A 987 34.38 15.07 -25.60
C ARG A 987 33.70 13.71 -25.47
N LEU A 988 32.87 13.33 -26.44
CA LEU A 988 32.13 12.07 -26.44
C LEU A 988 32.76 11.05 -27.40
N ALA A 989 32.78 9.78 -27.00
CA ALA A 989 33.11 8.68 -27.89
C ALA A 989 32.31 7.41 -27.61
N TYR A 990 32.01 6.69 -28.68
CA TYR A 990 31.44 5.34 -28.63
C TYR A 990 32.56 4.32 -28.74
N VAL A 991 32.58 3.36 -27.82
CA VAL A 991 33.62 2.33 -27.73
C VAL A 991 32.95 0.96 -27.71
N ARG A 992 33.30 0.09 -28.65
CA ARG A 992 32.94 -1.33 -28.64
C ARG A 992 33.97 -2.10 -27.85
N TYR A 993 33.54 -2.96 -26.94
CA TYR A 993 34.44 -3.91 -26.27
C TYR A 993 33.83 -5.31 -26.16
N VAL A 994 34.70 -6.31 -26.22
CA VAL A 994 34.37 -7.70 -25.87
C VAL A 994 35.06 -8.01 -24.55
N GLY A 995 34.28 -8.27 -23.51
CA GLY A 995 34.77 -8.60 -22.18
C GLY A 995 34.43 -10.03 -21.77
N LEU A 996 35.23 -10.62 -20.87
CA LEU A 996 34.84 -11.83 -20.15
C LEU A 996 33.49 -11.62 -19.47
N SER A 997 32.64 -12.64 -19.54
CA SER A 997 31.32 -12.71 -18.95
C SER A 997 31.05 -14.15 -18.52
N ASN A 998 31.86 -14.65 -17.60
CA ASN A 998 31.81 -16.01 -17.08
C ASN A 998 31.86 -16.04 -15.53
N ASN A 999 31.95 -17.23 -14.94
CA ASN A 999 32.00 -17.39 -13.47
C ASN A 999 33.33 -16.94 -12.83
N ASP A 1000 34.42 -16.86 -13.60
CA ASP A 1000 35.74 -16.42 -13.12
C ASP A 1000 35.83 -14.87 -13.08
N GLY A 1001 35.03 -14.20 -13.91
CA GLY A 1001 34.75 -12.78 -13.80
C GLY A 1001 33.97 -12.19 -14.96
N GLN A 1002 33.33 -11.06 -14.69
CA GLN A 1002 32.80 -10.16 -15.72
C GLN A 1002 33.69 -8.91 -15.80
N LEU A 1003 33.82 -8.31 -17.00
CA LEU A 1003 34.28 -6.93 -17.18
C LEU A 1003 33.05 -6.02 -17.34
N SER A 1004 32.78 -5.15 -16.36
CA SER A 1004 31.69 -4.18 -16.45
C SER A 1004 32.07 -2.93 -17.24
N ALA A 1005 31.08 -2.16 -17.68
CA ALA A 1005 31.30 -0.92 -18.42
C ALA A 1005 32.03 0.14 -17.56
N GLU A 1006 31.77 0.19 -16.25
CA GLU A 1006 32.48 1.07 -15.31
C GLU A 1006 33.95 0.62 -15.13
N GLN A 1007 34.23 -0.68 -15.20
CA GLN A 1007 35.60 -1.19 -15.19
C GLN A 1007 36.33 -0.87 -16.51
N LEU A 1008 35.63 -0.80 -17.64
CA LEU A 1008 36.20 -0.27 -18.86
C LEU A 1008 36.48 1.23 -18.74
N ALA A 1009 35.53 2.04 -18.24
CA ALA A 1009 35.78 3.46 -17.99
C ALA A 1009 36.99 3.67 -17.07
N MET A 1010 37.17 2.83 -16.03
CA MET A 1010 38.35 2.83 -15.19
C MET A 1010 39.64 2.46 -15.94
N LEU A 1011 39.61 1.50 -16.88
CA LEU A 1011 40.77 1.21 -17.74
C LEU A 1011 41.19 2.44 -18.56
N PHE A 1012 40.23 3.18 -19.14
CA PHE A 1012 40.51 4.45 -19.83
C PHE A 1012 41.11 5.50 -18.91
N ARG A 1013 40.58 5.68 -17.69
CA ARG A 1013 41.15 6.61 -16.69
C ARG A 1013 42.60 6.28 -16.34
N VAL A 1014 42.89 5.00 -16.11
CA VAL A 1014 44.24 4.52 -15.75
C VAL A 1014 45.21 4.63 -16.93
N ALA A 1015 44.78 4.31 -18.15
CA ALA A 1015 45.60 4.37 -19.36
C ALA A 1015 46.00 5.80 -19.73
N THR A 1016 45.06 6.74 -19.62
CA THR A 1016 45.24 8.15 -20.04
C THR A 1016 45.72 9.07 -18.93
N GLY A 1017 45.62 8.65 -17.66
CA GLY A 1017 45.84 9.50 -16.48
C GLY A 1017 44.72 10.53 -16.23
N ARG A 1018 43.59 10.45 -16.94
CA ARG A 1018 42.43 11.34 -16.83
C ARG A 1018 41.43 10.79 -15.82
N GLU A 1019 41.16 11.46 -14.69
CA GLU A 1019 40.11 11.02 -13.75
C GLU A 1019 38.68 11.40 -14.22
N ASP A 1020 38.56 12.39 -15.10
CA ASP A 1020 37.31 13.04 -15.53
C ASP A 1020 36.57 12.33 -16.68
N ILE A 1021 37.04 11.13 -17.07
CA ILE A 1021 36.36 10.27 -18.03
C ILE A 1021 35.17 9.60 -17.34
N GLU A 1022 33.94 9.80 -17.82
CA GLU A 1022 32.71 9.24 -17.25
C GLU A 1022 32.01 8.27 -18.20
N LEU A 1023 31.35 7.26 -17.64
CA LEU A 1023 30.44 6.39 -18.39
C LEU A 1023 29.07 7.06 -18.47
N ARG A 1024 28.64 7.45 -19.67
CA ARG A 1024 27.30 8.04 -19.91
C ARG A 1024 26.23 7.00 -20.18
N HIS A 1025 26.57 5.95 -20.92
CA HIS A 1025 25.63 4.87 -21.25
C HIS A 1025 26.38 3.58 -21.59
N ALA A 1026 25.71 2.44 -21.40
CA ALA A 1026 26.20 1.16 -21.90
C ALA A 1026 25.05 0.30 -22.46
N HIS A 1027 25.33 -0.31 -23.62
CA HIS A 1027 24.43 -1.20 -24.33
C HIS A 1027 25.10 -2.55 -24.58
N ARG A 1028 24.43 -3.65 -24.26
CA ARG A 1028 24.89 -5.01 -24.54
C ARG A 1028 24.33 -5.49 -25.89
N THR A 1029 25.20 -5.52 -26.91
CA THR A 1029 24.85 -5.94 -28.28
C THR A 1029 24.84 -7.46 -28.43
N ARG A 1030 25.74 -8.19 -27.74
CA ARG A 1030 25.84 -9.65 -27.85
C ARG A 1030 26.25 -10.34 -26.55
N LEU A 1031 25.82 -11.58 -26.44
CA LEU A 1031 26.45 -12.59 -25.60
C LEU A 1031 27.20 -13.57 -26.52
N LEU A 1032 28.28 -14.18 -26.06
CA LEU A 1032 29.12 -15.10 -26.84
C LEU A 1032 29.45 -16.38 -26.05
N ARG A 1033 29.52 -17.52 -26.75
CA ARG A 1033 29.88 -18.84 -26.18
C ARG A 1033 31.25 -19.29 -26.64
N GLN A 1034 31.74 -20.35 -26.01
CA GLN A 1034 32.92 -21.06 -26.49
C GLN A 1034 32.64 -21.63 -27.90
N GLY A 1035 33.30 -21.06 -28.92
CA GLY A 1035 33.19 -21.50 -30.31
C GLY A 1035 32.23 -20.71 -31.21
N GLY A 1036 31.68 -19.57 -30.79
CA GLY A 1036 30.96 -18.66 -31.70
C GLY A 1036 29.86 -17.80 -31.05
N ASP A 1037 29.07 -17.16 -31.91
CA ASP A 1037 27.88 -16.37 -31.53
C ASP A 1037 26.75 -17.29 -30.99
N TRP A 1038 25.76 -16.67 -30.36
CA TRP A 1038 24.54 -17.31 -29.84
C TRP A 1038 23.35 -17.27 -30.77
N ALA A 1039 23.33 -16.34 -31.74
CA ALA A 1039 22.33 -16.31 -32.80
C ALA A 1039 22.29 -17.66 -33.54
#